data_AF-A0A349D344-F1
#
_entry.id   AF-A0A349D344-F1
#
_cell.length_a   1.000
_cell.length_b   1.000
_cell.length_c   1.000
_cell.angle_alpha   90.00
_cell.angle_beta   90.00
_cell.angle_gamma   90.00
#
_symmetry.space_group_name_H-M   'P 1'
#
loop_
_entity.id
_entity.type
_entity.pdbx_description
1 polymer ?
#
loop_
_entity_poly.entity_id
_entity_poly.type
_entity_poly.pdbx_seq_one_letter_code
_entity_poly.pdbx_strand_id
1 'polypeptide(L)'
;MSSQPPELPDPTPEQQRTYRELLAASLRAARNCDGTEQSYRHLMSVAWALDKWMRETFGEGRALAPGGEENIAHAAGAAMPHTISSILDIARKRWEQALSRPQDLSALFEELRIVHTQVEGVLLPPGSQEVPRGDGTGEWEKARTEPRVQRLIAALQERGIYTDDLIVTRGVTLPSMMRQESYVLIEIPRIRREVLACNQVGEATFVSLRPLGARTYLQKTKEELDELPGIVRIVSLGLADFAADVLTVLLQDVSAEETRKIDVKDMQAVRQAIIERVPTGEEWMKMAYTERCTFNIAGRKLSALATVLGVQTRGHRGESRGFYTVVRHALLGKAIYGEDAPAIREVLAEERRWQELENDPERLKAEIRERCPTGEEWMKMTCDDKHAFRIAGHGLQAVAVALDLKFERSPAGHPLEYALLGQAIYGRGDLAIQEALAEQERQQQCRLEREGWWQELIKNPDQLRAEIQKSCQTGEAWMKMTYTERCTFNIAGRKLAALATAFGMRFGGSKGTTYSSFGYVLLGQAIYGEDDPAIREALAEERYRQERDREHRWHELMNDPERLKAEIRKRYPTAQAWMDMSHGEKRVFEVAGRKLEALAAILGLQIKRSPCRNSLEYALLGREIYGQDDPVIIEALTLAEAHHQNRCTRKHHWSEFAENPERLKVEIRKRYPTAQAWIGISLKEKMAFKIGGLGLAMLAKALGLRLKRNPRNSLIEYVLLGQAIYGEDDPAIQAYLREHQEKSAQNGE
;
A
#
# COMPACT_ATOMS: atom_id res chain seq x y z
N MET A 1 51.02 -39.84 -21.04
CA MET A 1 51.79 -39.27 -19.93
C MET A 1 50.78 -38.67 -18.97
N SER A 2 50.61 -39.25 -17.78
CA SER A 2 49.70 -38.71 -16.75
C SER A 2 50.39 -37.49 -16.15
N SER A 3 50.02 -36.30 -16.62
CA SER A 3 50.47 -35.04 -16.03
C SER A 3 49.90 -34.98 -14.62
N GLN A 4 50.77 -35.12 -13.61
CA GLN A 4 50.38 -34.87 -12.22
C GLN A 4 49.75 -33.47 -12.15
N PRO A 5 48.62 -33.31 -11.43
CA PRO A 5 48.03 -31.99 -11.24
C PRO A 5 49.08 -31.04 -10.65
N PRO A 6 49.11 -29.77 -11.08
CA PRO A 6 50.00 -28.80 -10.46
C PRO A 6 49.76 -28.78 -8.94
N GLU A 7 50.84 -28.92 -8.16
CA GLU A 7 50.77 -28.82 -6.70
C GLU A 7 50.23 -27.45 -6.32
N LEU A 8 49.17 -27.45 -5.50
CA LEU A 8 48.59 -26.21 -4.97
C LEU A 8 49.59 -25.58 -3.98
N PRO A 9 49.81 -24.26 -4.02
CA PRO A 9 50.68 -23.61 -3.04
C PRO A 9 50.10 -23.76 -1.63
N ASP A 10 50.99 -23.99 -0.65
CA ASP A 10 50.59 -24.12 0.75
C ASP A 10 49.91 -22.83 1.24
N PRO A 11 48.72 -22.92 1.86
CA PRO A 11 48.01 -21.75 2.34
C PRO A 11 48.75 -21.08 3.50
N THR A 12 48.81 -19.75 3.45
CA THR A 12 49.34 -18.94 4.56
C THR A 12 48.51 -19.14 5.84
N PRO A 13 49.05 -18.90 7.04
CA PRO A 13 48.29 -19.03 8.29
C PRO A 13 46.99 -18.22 8.31
N GLU A 14 46.98 -17.04 7.66
CA GLU A 14 45.79 -16.22 7.50
C GLU A 14 44.75 -16.87 6.57
N GLN A 15 45.18 -17.41 5.43
CA GLN A 15 44.31 -18.14 4.50
C GLN A 15 43.71 -19.39 5.17
N GLN A 16 44.49 -20.14 5.95
CA GLN A 16 44.00 -21.28 6.72
C GLN A 16 42.92 -20.86 7.73
N ARG A 17 43.13 -19.74 8.41
CA ARG A 17 42.16 -19.19 9.36
C ARG A 17 40.87 -18.79 8.66
N THR A 18 40.95 -18.03 7.57
CA THR A 18 39.78 -17.60 6.79
C THR A 18 39.00 -18.79 6.25
N TYR A 19 39.68 -19.81 5.71
CA TYR A 19 39.06 -21.06 5.29
C TYR A 19 38.26 -21.71 6.42
N ARG A 20 38.87 -21.88 7.60
CA ARG A 20 38.22 -22.52 8.76
C ARG A 20 37.01 -21.73 9.24
N GLU A 21 37.08 -20.40 9.24
CA GLU A 21 35.97 -19.52 9.63
C GLU A 21 34.78 -19.66 8.65
N LEU A 22 35.03 -19.62 7.34
CA LEU A 22 34.02 -19.79 6.28
C LEU A 22 33.43 -21.20 6.26
N LEU A 23 34.26 -22.23 6.41
CA LEU A 23 33.82 -23.62 6.51
C LEU A 23 32.94 -23.82 7.75
N ALA A 24 33.37 -23.32 8.91
CA ALA A 24 32.59 -23.42 10.14
C ALA A 24 31.25 -22.67 10.03
N ALA A 25 31.22 -21.51 9.38
CA ALA A 25 29.98 -20.79 9.10
C ALA A 25 29.05 -21.60 8.18
N SER A 26 29.59 -22.21 7.12
CA SER A 26 28.84 -23.03 6.18
C SER A 26 28.28 -24.30 6.81
N LEU A 27 29.07 -25.00 7.63
CA LEU A 27 28.62 -26.17 8.39
C LEU A 27 27.55 -25.80 9.41
N ARG A 28 27.68 -24.66 10.10
CA ARG A 28 26.62 -24.16 10.99
C ARG A 28 25.34 -23.85 10.22
N ALA A 29 25.44 -23.18 9.08
CA ALA A 29 24.27 -22.87 8.25
C ALA A 29 23.59 -24.15 7.71
N ALA A 30 24.38 -25.13 7.24
CA ALA A 30 23.85 -26.42 6.77
C ALA A 30 23.15 -27.18 7.89
N ARG A 31 23.74 -27.21 9.10
CA ARG A 31 23.14 -27.80 10.30
C ARG A 31 21.93 -27.03 10.82
N ASN A 32 21.76 -25.76 10.47
CA ASN A 32 20.63 -24.94 10.91
C ASN A 32 19.58 -24.74 9.80
N CYS A 33 19.76 -25.38 8.63
CA CYS A 33 18.77 -25.34 7.57
C CYS A 33 17.50 -26.07 8.04
N ASP A 34 16.39 -25.33 8.04
CA ASP A 34 15.10 -25.72 8.60
C ASP A 34 13.99 -25.78 7.53
N GLY A 35 14.35 -25.67 6.26
CA GLY A 35 13.42 -25.68 5.13
C GLY A 35 12.87 -24.30 4.74
N THR A 36 13.11 -23.26 5.54
CA THR A 36 12.68 -21.89 5.21
C THR A 36 13.52 -21.27 4.10
N GLU A 37 12.93 -20.34 3.33
CA GLU A 37 13.65 -19.63 2.27
C GLU A 37 14.84 -18.83 2.84
N GLN A 38 14.68 -18.26 4.03
CA GLN A 38 15.74 -17.50 4.70
C GLN A 38 16.92 -18.39 5.10
N SER A 39 16.68 -19.57 5.69
CA SER A 39 17.78 -20.46 6.09
C SER A 39 18.49 -21.04 4.87
N TYR A 40 17.75 -21.36 3.79
CA TYR A 40 18.32 -21.78 2.52
C TYR A 40 19.18 -20.68 1.87
N ARG A 41 18.68 -19.44 1.79
CA ARG A 41 19.47 -18.30 1.29
C ARG A 41 20.71 -18.04 2.12
N HIS A 42 20.62 -18.18 3.45
CA HIS A 42 21.78 -18.04 4.32
C HIS A 42 22.82 -19.13 4.02
N LEU A 43 22.41 -20.39 3.93
CA LEU A 43 23.27 -21.51 3.53
C LEU A 43 23.95 -21.25 2.19
N MET A 44 23.18 -20.88 1.15
CA MET A 44 23.72 -20.58 -0.17
C MET A 44 24.70 -19.40 -0.15
N SER A 45 24.41 -18.37 0.63
CA SER A 45 25.29 -17.20 0.75
C SER A 45 26.64 -17.56 1.38
N VAL A 46 26.66 -18.37 2.43
CA VAL A 46 27.93 -18.74 3.10
C VAL A 46 28.71 -19.79 2.30
N ALA A 47 28.01 -20.74 1.66
CA ALA A 47 28.64 -21.72 0.78
C ALA A 47 29.25 -21.05 -0.47
N TRP A 48 28.56 -20.06 -1.05
CA TRP A 48 29.11 -19.28 -2.16
C TRP A 48 30.28 -18.39 -1.74
N ALA A 49 30.25 -17.82 -0.53
CA ALA A 49 31.40 -17.08 0.00
C ALA A 49 32.64 -18.00 0.15
N LEU A 50 32.46 -19.24 0.59
CA LEU A 50 33.51 -20.25 0.64
C LEU A 50 34.02 -20.61 -0.76
N ASP A 51 33.13 -20.93 -1.71
CA ASP A 51 33.48 -21.22 -3.12
C ASP A 51 34.30 -20.09 -3.74
N LYS A 52 33.78 -18.87 -3.63
CA LYS A 52 34.40 -17.67 -4.19
C LYS A 52 35.80 -17.46 -3.61
N TRP A 53 35.94 -17.54 -2.29
CA TRP A 53 37.23 -17.40 -1.64
C TRP A 53 38.23 -18.47 -2.10
N MET A 54 37.81 -19.74 -2.25
CA MET A 54 38.70 -20.80 -2.75
C MET A 54 39.17 -20.53 -4.18
N ARG A 55 38.29 -20.06 -5.07
CA ARG A 55 38.65 -19.74 -6.46
C ARG A 55 39.57 -18.53 -6.58
N GLU A 56 39.32 -17.50 -5.80
CA GLU A 56 40.16 -16.28 -5.78
C GLU A 56 41.54 -16.56 -5.20
N THR A 57 41.63 -17.45 -4.21
CA THR A 57 42.88 -17.75 -3.50
C THR A 57 43.74 -18.79 -4.22
N PHE A 58 43.12 -19.84 -4.78
CA PHE A 58 43.84 -21.01 -5.31
C PHE A 58 43.56 -21.30 -6.79
N GLY A 59 42.48 -20.76 -7.36
CA GLY A 59 42.04 -21.08 -8.71
C GLY A 59 42.46 -20.08 -9.79
N GLU A 60 43.25 -19.04 -9.45
CA GLU A 60 43.50 -17.89 -10.35
C GLU A 60 42.19 -17.27 -10.90
N GLY A 61 41.09 -17.35 -10.14
CA GLY A 61 39.76 -16.92 -10.59
C GLY A 61 39.05 -17.89 -11.55
N ARG A 62 39.60 -19.08 -11.80
CA ARG A 62 38.97 -20.17 -12.59
C ARG A 62 38.28 -21.20 -11.68
N ALA A 63 37.50 -22.08 -12.29
CA ALA A 63 36.90 -23.22 -11.59
C ALA A 63 38.02 -24.15 -11.06
N LEU A 64 37.84 -24.66 -9.85
CA LEU A 64 38.76 -25.63 -9.26
C LEU A 64 38.75 -26.92 -10.07
N ALA A 65 39.91 -27.56 -10.22
CA ALA A 65 39.98 -28.90 -10.79
C ALA A 65 39.19 -29.91 -9.92
N PRO A 66 38.71 -31.04 -10.48
CA PRO A 66 38.12 -32.10 -9.67
C PRO A 66 39.08 -32.53 -8.55
N GLY A 67 38.57 -32.64 -7.31
CA GLY A 67 39.40 -32.89 -6.13
C GLY A 67 40.07 -31.65 -5.52
N GLY A 68 39.93 -30.48 -6.15
CA GLY A 68 40.57 -29.24 -5.71
C GLY A 68 40.07 -28.74 -4.36
N GLU A 69 38.77 -28.89 -4.07
CA GLU A 69 38.20 -28.53 -2.78
C GLU A 69 38.78 -29.39 -1.65
N GLU A 70 38.93 -30.69 -1.87
CA GLU A 70 39.53 -31.63 -0.92
C GLU A 70 41.01 -31.32 -0.68
N ASN A 71 41.76 -31.02 -1.74
CA ASN A 71 43.17 -30.66 -1.64
C ASN A 71 43.37 -29.36 -0.84
N ILE A 72 42.53 -28.34 -1.09
CA ILE A 72 42.56 -27.07 -0.33
C ILE A 72 42.22 -27.32 1.14
N ALA A 73 41.21 -28.15 1.41
CA ALA A 73 40.82 -28.49 2.77
C ALA A 73 41.95 -29.20 3.53
N HIS A 74 42.64 -30.14 2.87
CA HIS A 74 43.81 -30.81 3.43
C HIS A 74 44.97 -29.85 3.69
N ALA A 75 45.29 -29.00 2.72
CA ALA A 75 46.35 -27.99 2.85
C ALA A 75 46.03 -26.97 3.97
N ALA A 76 44.75 -26.68 4.21
CA ALA A 76 44.30 -25.83 5.31
C ALA A 76 44.28 -26.53 6.70
N GLY A 77 44.72 -27.79 6.76
CA GLY A 77 44.79 -28.58 8.00
C GLY A 77 43.43 -29.06 8.51
N ALA A 78 42.42 -29.20 7.63
CA ALA A 78 41.14 -29.79 8.02
C ALA A 78 41.30 -31.31 8.21
N ALA A 79 40.95 -31.82 9.39
CA ALA A 79 41.00 -33.25 9.68
C ALA A 79 40.00 -34.07 8.84
N MET A 80 38.90 -33.46 8.41
CA MET A 80 37.96 -34.02 7.43
C MET A 80 37.70 -32.97 6.34
N PRO A 81 38.08 -33.24 5.08
CA PRO A 81 37.81 -32.33 3.98
C PRO A 81 36.31 -32.29 3.70
N HIS A 82 35.71 -31.10 3.81
CA HIS A 82 34.31 -30.88 3.47
C HIS A 82 34.25 -30.07 2.17
N THR A 83 33.76 -30.67 1.10
CA THR A 83 33.41 -29.99 -0.14
C THR A 83 32.11 -29.21 0.00
N ILE A 84 31.85 -28.26 -0.89
CA ILE A 84 30.57 -27.57 -1.00
C ILE A 84 29.45 -28.59 -1.18
N SER A 85 29.65 -29.59 -2.04
CA SER A 85 28.70 -30.70 -2.21
C SER A 85 28.44 -31.44 -0.90
N SER A 86 29.47 -31.72 -0.09
CA SER A 86 29.29 -32.36 1.21
C SER A 86 28.52 -31.48 2.21
N ILE A 87 28.68 -30.16 2.16
CA ILE A 87 27.96 -29.19 2.99
C ILE A 87 26.47 -29.17 2.60
N LEU A 88 26.19 -29.13 1.29
CA LEU A 88 24.82 -29.23 0.78
C LEU A 88 24.20 -30.59 1.11
N ASP A 89 24.98 -31.67 1.04
CA ASP A 89 24.54 -33.01 1.46
C ASP A 89 24.22 -33.08 2.95
N ILE A 90 24.96 -32.37 3.81
CA ILE A 90 24.63 -32.27 5.25
C ILE A 90 23.26 -31.61 5.43
N ALA A 91 23.00 -30.50 4.73
CA ALA A 91 21.71 -29.82 4.79
C ALA A 91 20.58 -30.71 4.25
N ARG A 92 20.80 -31.37 3.11
CA ARG A 92 19.86 -32.33 2.50
C ARG A 92 19.57 -33.50 3.44
N LYS A 93 20.60 -34.13 4.02
CA LYS A 93 20.42 -35.26 4.95
C LYS A 93 19.65 -34.85 6.20
N ARG A 94 19.93 -33.67 6.77
CA ARG A 94 19.16 -33.14 7.91
C ARG A 94 17.69 -32.97 7.53
N TRP A 95 17.43 -32.43 6.36
CA TRP A 95 16.09 -32.25 5.83
C TRP A 95 15.36 -33.59 5.59
N GLU A 96 16.01 -34.54 4.92
CA GLU A 96 15.51 -35.90 4.71
C GLU A 96 15.25 -36.61 6.04
N GLN A 97 16.10 -36.41 7.06
CA GLN A 97 15.91 -36.95 8.40
C GLN A 97 14.67 -36.37 9.08
N ALA A 98 14.46 -35.05 9.00
CA ALA A 98 13.26 -34.40 9.55
C ALA A 98 11.98 -34.95 8.90
N LEU A 99 11.99 -35.15 7.57
CA LEU A 99 10.83 -35.66 6.83
C LEU A 99 10.59 -37.17 6.97
N SER A 100 11.64 -37.97 7.17
CA SER A 100 11.54 -39.44 7.25
C SER A 100 11.27 -39.96 8.66
N ARG A 101 11.41 -39.12 9.68
CA ARG A 101 11.16 -39.51 11.06
C ARG A 101 9.68 -39.89 11.25
N PRO A 102 9.36 -41.05 11.85
CA PRO A 102 8.00 -41.37 12.25
C PRO A 102 7.57 -40.40 13.36
N GLN A 103 6.77 -39.41 13.01
CA GLN A 103 6.24 -38.43 13.95
C GLN A 103 4.85 -37.96 13.52
N ASP A 104 4.06 -37.48 14.48
CA ASP A 104 2.80 -36.80 14.17
C ASP A 104 3.06 -35.58 13.28
N LEU A 105 2.12 -35.31 12.37
CA LEU A 105 2.27 -34.23 11.40
C LEU A 105 2.35 -32.84 12.05
N SER A 106 1.74 -32.60 13.22
CA SER A 106 1.87 -31.30 13.90
C SER A 106 3.29 -31.09 14.40
N ALA A 107 3.89 -32.13 15.00
CA ALA A 107 5.29 -32.06 15.43
C ALA A 107 6.23 -31.82 14.24
N LEU A 108 5.95 -32.45 13.09
CA LEU A 108 6.67 -32.16 11.84
C LEU A 108 6.51 -30.71 11.41
N PHE A 109 5.29 -30.18 11.37
CA PHE A 109 5.05 -28.80 10.93
C PHE A 109 5.69 -27.77 11.85
N GLU A 110 5.72 -28.02 13.17
CA GLU A 110 6.46 -27.20 14.13
C GLU A 110 7.97 -27.24 13.88
N GLU A 111 8.55 -28.42 13.70
CA GLU A 111 9.98 -28.61 13.40
C GLU A 111 10.38 -27.86 12.11
N LEU A 112 9.53 -27.94 11.08
CA LEU A 112 9.74 -27.32 9.77
C LEU A 112 9.31 -25.84 9.71
N ARG A 113 8.81 -25.28 10.80
CA ARG A 113 8.30 -23.89 10.91
C ARG A 113 7.19 -23.57 9.90
N ILE A 114 6.39 -24.55 9.55
CA ILE A 114 5.21 -24.40 8.71
C ILE A 114 4.10 -23.77 9.55
N VAL A 115 3.46 -22.72 9.02
CA VAL A 115 2.25 -22.16 9.63
C VAL A 115 1.14 -23.20 9.48
N HIS A 116 0.62 -23.70 10.59
CA HIS A 116 -0.39 -24.74 10.56
C HIS A 116 -1.51 -24.49 11.56
N THR A 117 -2.70 -24.99 11.22
CA THR A 117 -3.92 -24.89 12.03
C THR A 117 -4.69 -26.20 11.99
N GLN A 118 -5.39 -26.51 13.07
CA GLN A 118 -6.35 -27.61 13.12
C GLN A 118 -7.76 -27.04 13.13
N VAL A 119 -8.62 -27.53 12.26
CA VAL A 119 -10.03 -27.13 12.18
C VAL A 119 -10.92 -28.16 12.87
N GLU A 120 -11.98 -27.67 13.49
CA GLU A 120 -13.07 -28.52 13.97
C GLU A 120 -13.87 -29.02 12.77
N GLY A 121 -13.80 -30.32 12.51
CA GLY A 121 -14.51 -30.95 11.40
C GLY A 121 -13.60 -31.79 10.51
N VAL A 122 -14.26 -32.58 9.68
CA VAL A 122 -13.60 -33.56 8.85
C VAL A 122 -13.33 -32.94 7.48
N LEU A 123 -12.06 -32.79 7.09
CA LEU A 123 -11.73 -32.36 5.72
C LEU A 123 -12.14 -33.45 4.74
N LEU A 124 -12.95 -33.10 3.74
CA LEU A 124 -13.54 -34.00 2.76
C LEU A 124 -14.41 -35.07 3.44
N PRO A 125 -15.57 -34.68 4.00
CA PRO A 125 -16.50 -35.62 4.64
C PRO A 125 -16.92 -36.75 3.67
N PRO A 126 -17.29 -37.93 4.20
CA PRO A 126 -17.79 -39.02 3.38
C PRO A 126 -19.12 -38.64 2.73
N GLY A 127 -19.37 -39.16 1.52
CA GLY A 127 -20.67 -38.98 0.85
C GLY A 127 -21.81 -39.61 1.64
N SER A 128 -23.04 -39.18 1.36
CA SER A 128 -24.26 -39.65 2.05
C SER A 128 -24.70 -41.08 1.65
N GLN A 129 -23.93 -41.79 0.82
CA GLN A 129 -24.25 -43.15 0.42
C GLN A 129 -24.01 -44.12 1.59
N GLU A 130 -24.93 -45.07 1.79
CA GLU A 130 -24.75 -46.12 2.79
C GLU A 130 -23.49 -46.92 2.47
N VAL A 131 -22.55 -46.96 3.43
CA VAL A 131 -21.36 -47.81 3.33
C VAL A 131 -21.83 -49.26 3.22
N PRO A 132 -21.53 -49.99 2.13
CA PRO A 132 -21.93 -51.38 1.99
C PRO A 132 -21.36 -52.19 3.16
N ARG A 133 -22.23 -52.62 4.08
CA ARG A 133 -21.85 -53.55 5.15
C ARG A 133 -21.89 -54.96 4.59
N GLY A 134 -20.73 -55.48 4.21
CA GLY A 134 -20.59 -56.90 3.89
C GLY A 134 -20.75 -57.77 5.15
N ASP A 135 -21.24 -58.99 4.94
CA ASP A 135 -21.75 -59.94 5.95
C ASP A 135 -20.66 -60.53 6.88
N GLY A 136 -19.40 -60.13 6.70
CA GLY A 136 -18.37 -60.13 7.73
C GLY A 136 -17.81 -61.47 8.21
N THR A 137 -17.22 -62.28 7.33
CA THR A 137 -16.16 -63.25 7.70
C THR A 137 -14.75 -62.80 7.26
N GLY A 138 -14.60 -61.62 6.65
CA GLY A 138 -13.30 -61.08 6.22
C GLY A 138 -12.57 -60.35 7.33
N GLU A 139 -11.29 -60.69 7.54
CA GLU A 139 -10.38 -59.91 8.39
C GLU A 139 -10.18 -58.50 7.81
N TRP A 140 -10.30 -57.47 8.65
CA TRP A 140 -10.04 -56.09 8.24
C TRP A 140 -8.54 -55.91 7.98
N GLU A 141 -8.14 -55.75 6.71
CA GLU A 141 -6.76 -55.39 6.36
C GLU A 141 -6.42 -54.04 7.00
N LYS A 142 -5.29 -53.98 7.73
CA LYS A 142 -4.81 -52.73 8.34
C LYS A 142 -4.56 -51.71 7.25
N ALA A 143 -5.11 -50.50 7.41
CA ALA A 143 -4.89 -49.40 6.49
C ALA A 143 -3.38 -49.13 6.34
N ARG A 144 -2.87 -49.23 5.12
CA ARG A 144 -1.48 -48.91 4.80
C ARG A 144 -1.33 -47.39 4.65
N THR A 145 -0.29 -46.83 5.22
CA THR A 145 0.05 -45.40 5.11
C THR A 145 1.39 -45.20 4.41
N GLU A 146 1.51 -44.09 3.69
CA GLU A 146 2.72 -43.61 3.02
C GLU A 146 2.92 -42.11 3.30
N PRO A 147 4.16 -41.61 3.43
CA PRO A 147 4.45 -40.23 3.80
C PRO A 147 4.28 -39.25 2.62
N ARG A 148 3.08 -39.22 2.03
CA ARG A 148 2.75 -38.41 0.84
C ARG A 148 2.90 -36.92 1.10
N VAL A 149 2.41 -36.44 2.24
CA VAL A 149 2.54 -35.02 2.64
C VAL A 149 4.02 -34.62 2.74
N GLN A 150 4.84 -35.44 3.39
CA GLN A 150 6.28 -35.20 3.54
C GLN A 150 7.00 -35.20 2.18
N ARG A 151 6.66 -36.17 1.32
CA ARG A 151 7.21 -36.26 -0.03
C ARG A 151 6.86 -35.05 -0.89
N LEU A 152 5.64 -34.54 -0.76
CA LEU A 152 5.21 -33.33 -1.46
C LEU A 152 5.96 -32.08 -0.95
N ILE A 153 6.14 -31.92 0.36
CA ILE A 153 6.89 -30.78 0.93
C ILE A 153 8.35 -30.80 0.42
N ALA A 154 9.00 -31.97 0.37
CA ALA A 154 10.34 -32.10 -0.22
C ALA A 154 10.38 -31.66 -1.69
N ALA A 155 9.43 -32.14 -2.48
CA ALA A 155 9.38 -31.86 -3.91
C ALA A 155 9.06 -30.38 -4.20
N LEU A 156 8.24 -29.73 -3.36
CA LEU A 156 7.97 -28.29 -3.43
C LEU A 156 9.26 -27.48 -3.20
N GLN A 157 10.07 -27.87 -2.23
CA GLN A 157 11.32 -27.18 -1.92
C GLN A 157 12.33 -27.28 -3.07
N GLU A 158 12.40 -28.44 -3.75
CA GLU A 158 13.21 -28.62 -4.97
C GLU A 158 12.79 -27.66 -6.11
N ARG A 159 11.55 -27.14 -6.07
CA ARG A 159 11.01 -26.14 -7.00
C ARG A 159 11.04 -24.72 -6.46
N GLY A 160 11.74 -24.48 -5.35
CA GLY A 160 11.87 -23.14 -4.74
C GLY A 160 10.65 -22.66 -3.98
N ILE A 161 9.76 -23.58 -3.57
CA ILE A 161 8.64 -23.32 -2.65
C ILE A 161 9.02 -23.88 -1.28
N TYR A 162 9.31 -22.99 -0.34
CA TYR A 162 9.89 -23.31 0.95
C TYR A 162 8.83 -23.54 2.03
N THR A 163 9.22 -24.02 3.20
CA THR A 163 8.25 -24.33 4.29
C THR A 163 7.50 -23.09 4.79
N ASP A 164 8.16 -21.93 4.75
CA ASP A 164 7.59 -20.62 5.06
C ASP A 164 6.84 -19.99 3.86
N ASP A 165 6.57 -20.76 2.80
CA ASP A 165 5.59 -20.45 1.75
C ASP A 165 4.28 -21.22 1.94
N LEU A 166 4.18 -22.10 2.95
CA LEU A 166 3.07 -23.02 3.14
C LEU A 166 2.18 -22.61 4.32
N ILE A 167 0.87 -22.76 4.15
CA ILE A 167 -0.09 -22.80 5.24
C ILE A 167 -0.75 -24.18 5.21
N VAL A 168 -0.74 -24.88 6.33
CA VAL A 168 -1.26 -26.25 6.41
C VAL A 168 -2.45 -26.34 7.36
N THR A 169 -3.58 -26.83 6.85
CA THR A 169 -4.78 -27.07 7.64
C THR A 169 -5.05 -28.56 7.78
N ARG A 170 -5.19 -29.03 9.03
CA ARG A 170 -5.57 -30.42 9.36
C ARG A 170 -7.04 -30.47 9.82
N GLY A 171 -7.79 -31.45 9.34
CA GLY A 171 -9.09 -31.81 9.90
C GLY A 171 -8.99 -32.93 10.93
N VAL A 172 -10.11 -33.28 11.56
CA VAL A 172 -10.23 -34.45 12.43
C VAL A 172 -10.72 -35.69 11.67
N THR A 173 -10.37 -36.88 12.15
CA THR A 173 -11.00 -38.15 11.72
C THR A 173 -12.09 -38.54 12.72
N LEU A 174 -13.21 -39.08 12.22
CA LEU A 174 -14.24 -39.65 13.09
C LEU A 174 -14.03 -41.15 13.23
N PRO A 175 -14.31 -41.75 14.41
CA PRO A 175 -14.17 -43.19 14.62
C PRO A 175 -15.02 -44.06 13.68
N SER A 176 -16.11 -43.50 13.12
CA SER A 176 -17.00 -44.18 12.18
C SER A 176 -16.48 -44.22 10.74
N MET A 177 -15.36 -43.54 10.45
CA MET A 177 -14.81 -43.49 9.09
C MET A 177 -13.94 -44.71 8.80
N MET A 178 -14.00 -45.20 7.57
CA MET A 178 -13.09 -46.27 7.11
C MET A 178 -11.63 -45.80 7.03
N ARG A 179 -11.40 -44.49 6.86
CA ARG A 179 -10.06 -43.91 6.87
C ARG A 179 -9.56 -43.67 8.28
N GLN A 180 -8.30 -43.99 8.52
CA GLN A 180 -7.62 -43.79 9.80
C GLN A 180 -6.85 -42.46 9.83
N GLU A 181 -6.51 -41.92 8.66
CA GLU A 181 -5.81 -40.64 8.51
C GLU A 181 -6.74 -39.54 7.98
N SER A 182 -6.51 -38.32 8.43
CA SER A 182 -7.21 -37.13 7.95
C SER A 182 -6.55 -36.62 6.67
N TYR A 183 -7.34 -35.97 5.81
CA TYR A 183 -6.75 -35.14 4.76
C TYR A 183 -6.05 -33.93 5.36
N VAL A 184 -5.03 -33.46 4.65
CA VAL A 184 -4.23 -32.29 4.96
C VAL A 184 -4.33 -31.33 3.79
N LEU A 185 -4.82 -30.12 4.05
CA LEU A 185 -4.85 -29.03 3.07
C LEU A 185 -3.55 -28.24 3.15
N ILE A 186 -2.85 -28.13 2.04
CA ILE A 186 -1.62 -27.34 1.89
C ILE A 186 -1.96 -26.17 0.97
N GLU A 187 -2.13 -24.98 1.54
CA GLU A 187 -2.25 -23.73 0.80
C GLU A 187 -0.84 -23.23 0.45
N ILE A 188 -0.65 -22.77 -0.79
CA ILE A 188 0.60 -22.18 -1.27
C ILE A 188 0.29 -20.76 -1.77
N PRO A 189 0.20 -19.76 -0.87
CA PRO A 189 -0.30 -18.43 -1.19
C PRO A 189 0.51 -17.74 -2.30
N ARG A 190 1.83 -18.00 -2.33
CA ARG A 190 2.76 -17.48 -3.33
C ARG A 190 2.21 -17.73 -4.74
N ILE A 191 1.89 -18.98 -5.08
CA ILE A 191 1.37 -19.36 -6.40
C ILE A 191 -0.17 -19.44 -6.46
N ARG A 192 -0.86 -19.13 -5.36
CA ARG A 192 -2.34 -19.17 -5.21
C ARG A 192 -2.96 -20.52 -5.59
N ARG A 193 -2.32 -21.61 -5.16
CA ARG A 193 -2.80 -22.97 -5.37
C ARG A 193 -2.96 -23.70 -4.04
N GLU A 194 -3.71 -24.79 -4.05
CA GLU A 194 -3.93 -25.62 -2.88
C GLU A 194 -3.78 -27.10 -3.25
N VAL A 195 -3.30 -27.91 -2.30
CA VAL A 195 -3.25 -29.37 -2.44
C VAL A 195 -3.91 -30.01 -1.23
N LEU A 196 -4.89 -30.87 -1.47
CA LEU A 196 -5.52 -31.69 -0.44
C LEU A 196 -4.98 -33.13 -0.57
N ALA A 197 -4.15 -33.55 0.37
CA ALA A 197 -3.48 -34.85 0.35
C ALA A 197 -3.79 -35.68 1.61
N CYS A 198 -3.80 -37.00 1.47
CA CYS A 198 -3.94 -37.93 2.59
C CYS A 198 -2.80 -38.96 2.54
N ASN A 199 -2.23 -39.30 3.70
CA ASN A 199 -1.16 -40.29 3.80
C ASN A 199 -1.66 -41.74 3.70
N GLN A 200 -2.97 -42.00 3.79
CA GLN A 200 -3.50 -43.35 3.61
C GLN A 200 -3.45 -43.77 2.13
N VAL A 201 -2.92 -44.97 1.85
CA VAL A 201 -2.86 -45.54 0.51
C VAL A 201 -4.27 -45.81 -0.02
N GLY A 202 -4.50 -45.52 -1.30
CA GLY A 202 -5.81 -45.64 -1.96
C GLY A 202 -6.65 -44.36 -1.90
N GLU A 203 -6.30 -43.40 -1.04
CA GLU A 203 -6.92 -42.08 -1.04
C GLU A 203 -6.40 -41.23 -2.21
N ALA A 204 -7.29 -40.45 -2.84
CA ALA A 204 -6.94 -39.54 -3.92
C ALA A 204 -6.27 -38.27 -3.37
N THR A 205 -5.55 -37.55 -4.23
CA THR A 205 -5.05 -36.20 -3.93
C THR A 205 -5.73 -35.21 -4.87
N PHE A 206 -6.11 -34.04 -4.36
CA PHE A 206 -6.78 -33.02 -5.14
C PHE A 206 -5.89 -31.79 -5.24
N VAL A 207 -5.64 -31.32 -6.45
CA VAL A 207 -4.92 -30.08 -6.71
C VAL A 207 -5.92 -29.03 -7.16
N SER A 208 -5.99 -27.92 -6.42
CA SER A 208 -6.80 -26.78 -6.79
C SER A 208 -5.96 -25.72 -7.48
N LEU A 209 -6.38 -25.39 -8.70
CA LEU A 209 -5.84 -24.33 -9.53
C LEU A 209 -6.23 -22.91 -9.05
N ARG A 210 -6.95 -22.81 -7.94
CA ARG A 210 -7.33 -21.53 -7.32
C ARG A 210 -7.49 -21.70 -5.81
N PRO A 211 -7.38 -20.62 -5.02
CA PRO A 211 -7.67 -20.71 -3.59
C PRO A 211 -9.18 -20.94 -3.38
N LEU A 212 -9.52 -22.05 -2.72
CA LEU A 212 -10.89 -22.36 -2.27
C LEU A 212 -11.03 -22.10 -0.77
N GLY A 213 -9.99 -22.41 0.00
CA GLY A 213 -9.96 -22.29 1.46
C GLY A 213 -10.54 -23.52 2.18
N ALA A 214 -10.15 -23.70 3.44
CA ALA A 214 -10.49 -24.87 4.25
C ALA A 214 -12.00 -25.15 4.36
N ARG A 215 -12.83 -24.10 4.39
CA ARG A 215 -14.30 -24.22 4.51
C ARG A 215 -14.93 -25.00 3.36
N THR A 216 -14.45 -24.81 2.13
CA THR A 216 -14.93 -25.55 0.97
C THR A 216 -14.71 -27.05 1.14
N TYR A 217 -13.51 -27.44 1.57
CA TYR A 217 -13.17 -28.85 1.81
C TYR A 217 -13.88 -29.45 3.03
N LEU A 218 -14.28 -28.64 4.02
CA LEU A 218 -15.09 -29.11 5.15
C LEU A 218 -16.54 -29.44 4.77
N GLN A 219 -17.03 -28.85 3.67
CA GLN A 219 -18.44 -28.94 3.28
C GLN A 219 -18.70 -29.87 2.09
N LYS A 220 -17.66 -30.28 1.36
CA LYS A 220 -17.78 -31.04 0.11
C LYS A 220 -17.33 -32.48 0.22
N THR A 221 -18.04 -33.38 -0.46
CA THR A 221 -17.59 -34.76 -0.67
C THR A 221 -16.52 -34.82 -1.76
N LYS A 222 -15.95 -36.02 -1.99
CA LYS A 222 -14.99 -36.26 -3.09
C LYS A 222 -15.61 -35.96 -4.45
N GLU A 223 -16.84 -36.42 -4.64
CA GLU A 223 -17.60 -36.30 -5.89
C GLU A 223 -17.95 -34.84 -6.18
N GLU A 224 -18.42 -34.11 -5.17
CA GLU A 224 -18.71 -32.67 -5.30
C GLU A 224 -17.47 -31.82 -5.55
N LEU A 225 -16.29 -32.29 -5.12
CA LEU A 225 -15.02 -31.62 -5.35
C LEU A 225 -14.54 -31.82 -6.79
N ASP A 226 -14.75 -33.02 -7.37
CA ASP A 226 -14.43 -33.34 -8.77
C ASP A 226 -15.20 -32.46 -9.77
N GLU A 227 -16.39 -32.00 -9.40
CA GLU A 227 -17.23 -31.12 -10.22
C GLU A 227 -16.80 -29.64 -10.19
N LEU A 228 -15.92 -29.25 -9.25
CA LEU A 228 -15.51 -27.85 -9.14
C LEU A 228 -14.53 -27.44 -10.25
N PRO A 229 -14.76 -26.28 -10.90
CA PRO A 229 -13.81 -25.75 -11.88
C PRO A 229 -12.42 -25.51 -11.28
N GLY A 230 -11.42 -26.05 -11.95
CA GLY A 230 -10.01 -25.92 -11.57
C GLY A 230 -9.53 -26.94 -10.53
N ILE A 231 -10.34 -27.95 -10.18
CA ILE A 231 -9.87 -29.09 -9.39
C ILE A 231 -9.38 -30.19 -10.31
N VAL A 232 -8.24 -30.78 -9.96
CA VAL A 232 -7.69 -31.95 -10.64
C VAL A 232 -7.45 -33.05 -9.61
N ARG A 233 -8.09 -34.20 -9.83
CA ARG A 233 -7.94 -35.39 -8.99
C ARG A 233 -6.80 -36.27 -9.50
N ILE A 234 -5.89 -36.61 -8.59
CA ILE A 234 -4.73 -37.45 -8.85
C ILE A 234 -4.88 -38.71 -8.02
N VAL A 235 -5.01 -39.85 -8.70
CA VAL A 235 -5.04 -41.18 -8.08
C VAL A 235 -3.68 -41.83 -8.31
N SER A 236 -2.78 -41.66 -7.34
CA SER A 236 -1.47 -42.30 -7.39
C SER A 236 -1.48 -43.59 -6.58
N LEU A 237 -1.02 -44.68 -7.19
CA LEU A 237 -0.91 -46.00 -6.58
C LEU A 237 0.40 -46.20 -5.79
N GLY A 238 1.35 -45.27 -5.87
CA GLY A 238 2.63 -45.38 -5.16
C GLY A 238 3.40 -44.07 -5.06
N LEU A 239 4.31 -43.99 -4.09
CA LEU A 239 5.04 -42.78 -3.72
C LEU A 239 6.06 -42.29 -4.79
N ALA A 240 6.48 -43.16 -5.72
CA ALA A 240 7.55 -42.87 -6.68
C ALA A 240 7.21 -41.69 -7.60
N ASP A 241 6.04 -41.74 -8.23
CA ASP A 241 5.59 -40.75 -9.21
C ASP A 241 4.66 -39.69 -8.60
N PHE A 242 4.09 -39.96 -7.42
CA PHE A 242 3.10 -39.12 -6.74
C PHE A 242 3.43 -37.62 -6.74
N ALA A 243 4.64 -37.25 -6.29
CA ALA A 243 4.99 -35.84 -6.19
C ALA A 243 5.22 -35.18 -7.55
N ALA A 244 5.71 -35.93 -8.54
CA ALA A 244 5.90 -35.43 -9.89
C ALA A 244 4.55 -35.13 -10.55
N ASP A 245 3.56 -36.02 -10.37
CA ASP A 245 2.19 -35.83 -10.88
C ASP A 245 1.54 -34.58 -10.26
N VAL A 246 1.62 -34.44 -8.93
CA VAL A 246 1.09 -33.27 -8.22
C VAL A 246 1.76 -31.99 -8.68
N LEU A 247 3.10 -31.95 -8.76
CA LEU A 247 3.83 -30.75 -9.18
C LEU A 247 3.54 -30.35 -10.63
N THR A 248 3.33 -31.32 -11.52
CA THR A 248 3.01 -31.06 -12.94
C THR A 248 1.73 -30.24 -13.06
N VAL A 249 0.69 -30.62 -12.32
CA VAL A 249 -0.58 -29.88 -12.30
C VAL A 249 -0.44 -28.57 -11.53
N LEU A 250 0.20 -28.62 -10.36
CA LEU A 250 0.30 -27.49 -9.45
C LEU A 250 1.03 -26.28 -10.05
N LEU A 251 2.08 -26.53 -10.83
CA LEU A 251 2.93 -25.51 -11.44
C LEU A 251 2.52 -25.15 -12.87
N GLN A 252 1.45 -25.74 -13.39
CA GLN A 252 0.92 -25.42 -14.71
C GLN A 252 0.51 -23.94 -14.77
N ASP A 253 0.97 -23.25 -15.83
CA ASP A 253 0.64 -21.85 -16.11
C ASP A 253 1.01 -20.83 -15.02
N VAL A 254 1.90 -21.19 -14.08
CA VAL A 254 2.38 -20.26 -13.04
C VAL A 254 3.42 -19.31 -13.64
N SER A 255 3.12 -18.02 -13.63
CA SER A 255 4.02 -16.98 -14.13
C SER A 255 5.14 -16.67 -13.13
N ALA A 256 6.26 -16.14 -13.62
CA ALA A 256 7.37 -15.70 -12.75
C ALA A 256 6.93 -14.59 -11.76
N GLU A 257 5.99 -13.72 -12.14
CA GLU A 257 5.47 -12.67 -11.26
C GLU A 257 4.67 -13.22 -10.08
N GLU A 258 3.97 -14.34 -10.26
CA GLU A 258 3.26 -15.04 -9.20
C GLU A 258 4.22 -15.73 -8.22
N THR A 259 5.49 -15.93 -8.58
CA THR A 259 6.47 -16.51 -7.65
C THR A 259 7.05 -15.49 -6.67
N ARG A 260 6.38 -14.38 -6.35
CA ARG A 260 6.87 -13.44 -5.34
C ARG A 260 6.63 -13.95 -3.91
N LYS A 261 7.66 -13.97 -3.07
CA LYS A 261 7.57 -14.35 -1.65
C LYS A 261 6.45 -13.56 -0.93
N ILE A 262 5.57 -14.30 -0.25
CA ILE A 262 4.53 -13.78 0.63
C ILE A 262 4.91 -14.17 2.06
N ASP A 263 4.78 -13.23 3.00
CA ASP A 263 4.91 -13.55 4.42
C ASP A 263 3.63 -14.25 4.90
N VAL A 264 3.63 -15.58 4.83
CA VAL A 264 2.45 -16.40 5.17
C VAL A 264 2.06 -16.28 6.65
N LYS A 265 3.02 -15.98 7.53
CA LYS A 265 2.76 -15.77 8.96
C LYS A 265 2.01 -14.47 9.18
N ASP A 266 2.46 -13.39 8.57
CA ASP A 266 1.77 -12.10 8.58
C ASP A 266 0.40 -12.20 7.89
N MET A 267 0.31 -12.93 6.78
CA MET A 267 -0.95 -13.18 6.08
C MET A 267 -1.97 -13.92 6.97
N GLN A 268 -1.57 -15.00 7.62
CA GLN A 268 -2.45 -15.78 8.49
C GLN A 268 -2.84 -14.99 9.75
N ALA A 269 -1.91 -14.25 10.34
CA ALA A 269 -2.21 -13.37 11.48
C ALA A 269 -3.23 -12.28 11.11
N VAL A 270 -3.09 -11.68 9.93
CA VAL A 270 -4.06 -10.71 9.40
C VAL A 270 -5.40 -11.36 9.13
N ARG A 271 -5.43 -12.53 8.47
CA ARG A 271 -6.66 -13.29 8.19
C ARG A 271 -7.43 -13.57 9.49
N GLN A 272 -6.73 -14.09 10.50
CA GLN A 272 -7.31 -14.42 11.80
C GLN A 272 -7.84 -13.18 12.53
N ALA A 273 -7.07 -12.09 12.59
CA ALA A 273 -7.51 -10.85 13.22
C ALA A 273 -8.72 -10.21 12.53
N ILE A 274 -8.87 -10.41 11.21
CA ILE A 274 -10.08 -9.98 10.49
C ILE A 274 -11.27 -10.86 10.87
N ILE A 275 -11.10 -12.20 10.87
CA ILE A 275 -12.17 -13.14 11.23
C ILE A 275 -12.64 -12.89 12.68
N GLU A 276 -11.73 -12.62 13.61
CA GLU A 276 -12.12 -12.29 15.00
C GLU A 276 -12.96 -11.01 15.10
N ARG A 277 -12.70 -10.02 14.23
CA ARG A 277 -13.42 -8.76 14.21
C ARG A 277 -14.73 -8.83 13.40
N VAL A 278 -14.73 -9.60 12.32
CA VAL A 278 -15.85 -9.79 11.39
C VAL A 278 -15.91 -11.28 11.07
N PRO A 279 -16.63 -12.09 11.87
CA PRO A 279 -16.62 -13.55 11.77
C PRO A 279 -17.07 -14.14 10.43
N THR A 280 -17.94 -13.44 9.70
CA THR A 280 -18.58 -14.01 8.51
C THR A 280 -18.40 -13.16 7.26
N GLY A 281 -18.45 -13.81 6.08
CA GLY A 281 -18.43 -13.13 4.80
C GLY A 281 -19.66 -12.24 4.57
N GLU A 282 -20.79 -12.58 5.17
CA GLU A 282 -22.03 -11.80 5.15
C GLU A 282 -21.88 -10.49 5.92
N GLU A 283 -21.36 -10.54 7.14
CA GLU A 283 -21.07 -9.33 7.92
C GLU A 283 -20.01 -8.48 7.23
N TRP A 284 -18.99 -9.11 6.65
CA TRP A 284 -17.99 -8.43 5.84
C TRP A 284 -18.61 -7.65 4.69
N MET A 285 -19.51 -8.26 3.92
CA MET A 285 -20.16 -7.60 2.79
C MET A 285 -21.18 -6.54 3.21
N LYS A 286 -21.75 -6.63 4.41
CA LYS A 286 -22.69 -5.63 4.97
C LYS A 286 -22.02 -4.35 5.48
N MET A 287 -20.70 -4.32 5.58
CA MET A 287 -19.98 -3.15 6.08
C MET A 287 -20.31 -1.87 5.29
N ALA A 288 -20.69 -0.82 6.02
CA ALA A 288 -20.96 0.49 5.43
C ALA A 288 -19.69 1.08 4.80
N TYR A 289 -19.86 2.04 3.89
CA TYR A 289 -18.72 2.70 3.24
C TYR A 289 -17.79 3.38 4.26
N THR A 290 -18.37 4.06 5.27
CA THR A 290 -17.63 4.73 6.34
C THR A 290 -16.82 3.73 7.17
N GLU A 291 -17.42 2.60 7.54
CA GLU A 291 -16.74 1.51 8.26
C GLU A 291 -15.59 0.95 7.45
N ARG A 292 -15.77 0.69 6.14
CA ARG A 292 -14.70 0.27 5.23
C ARG A 292 -13.55 1.28 5.18
N CYS A 293 -13.86 2.58 5.19
CA CYS A 293 -12.85 3.64 5.18
C CYS A 293 -12.02 3.69 6.46
N THR A 294 -12.63 3.36 7.60
CA THR A 294 -11.97 3.35 8.91
C THR A 294 -11.47 1.98 9.34
N PHE A 295 -11.76 0.92 8.58
CA PHE A 295 -11.37 -0.45 8.93
C PHE A 295 -9.84 -0.58 8.96
N ASN A 296 -9.35 -1.09 10.09
CA ASN A 296 -7.94 -1.16 10.38
C ASN A 296 -7.64 -2.39 11.24
N ILE A 297 -6.60 -3.14 10.87
CA ILE A 297 -6.05 -4.25 11.66
C ILE A 297 -4.56 -3.98 11.84
N ALA A 298 -4.09 -3.94 13.09
CA ALA A 298 -2.68 -3.69 13.43
C ALA A 298 -2.05 -2.47 12.72
N GLY A 299 -2.80 -1.35 12.64
CA GLY A 299 -2.36 -0.11 11.99
C GLY A 299 -2.52 -0.10 10.47
N ARG A 300 -2.99 -1.19 9.84
CA ARG A 300 -3.08 -1.34 8.38
C ARG A 300 -4.51 -1.14 7.88
N LYS A 301 -4.68 -0.22 6.93
CA LYS A 301 -5.96 0.01 6.21
C LYS A 301 -6.23 -1.10 5.19
N LEU A 302 -7.48 -1.22 4.70
CA LEU A 302 -7.90 -2.23 3.71
C LEU A 302 -6.95 -2.41 2.52
N SER A 303 -6.37 -1.33 1.98
CA SER A 303 -5.42 -1.43 0.85
C SER A 303 -4.12 -2.16 1.20
N ALA A 304 -3.62 -1.96 2.43
CA ALA A 304 -2.46 -2.67 2.94
C ALA A 304 -2.82 -4.13 3.28
N LEU A 305 -4.00 -4.37 3.85
CA LEU A 305 -4.51 -5.71 4.12
C LEU A 305 -4.65 -6.54 2.85
N ALA A 306 -5.19 -5.94 1.78
CA ALA A 306 -5.28 -6.60 0.48
C ALA A 306 -3.92 -6.99 -0.10
N THR A 307 -2.91 -6.13 0.07
CA THR A 307 -1.54 -6.45 -0.38
C THR A 307 -0.97 -7.64 0.38
N VAL A 308 -1.20 -7.71 1.69
CA VAL A 308 -0.75 -8.81 2.56
C VAL A 308 -1.45 -10.12 2.19
N LEU A 309 -2.76 -10.06 1.91
CA LEU A 309 -3.59 -11.21 1.49
C LEU A 309 -3.43 -11.56 0.00
N GLY A 310 -2.44 -10.98 -0.69
CA GLY A 310 -2.15 -11.27 -2.08
C GLY A 310 -3.23 -10.83 -3.07
N VAL A 311 -4.16 -9.94 -2.67
CA VAL A 311 -5.22 -9.41 -3.53
C VAL A 311 -4.67 -8.20 -4.29
N GLN A 312 -4.68 -8.28 -5.62
CA GLN A 312 -4.15 -7.21 -6.47
C GLN A 312 -4.97 -5.92 -6.30
N THR A 313 -4.27 -4.84 -5.95
CA THR A 313 -4.86 -3.55 -5.61
C THR A 313 -4.89 -2.57 -6.78
N ARG A 314 -4.08 -2.83 -7.82
CA ARG A 314 -3.95 -1.97 -8.99
C ARG A 314 -5.02 -2.33 -10.01
N GLY A 315 -5.96 -1.42 -10.24
CA GLY A 315 -6.86 -1.51 -11.40
C GLY A 315 -6.09 -1.29 -12.70
N HIS A 316 -6.55 -1.93 -13.78
CA HIS A 316 -5.91 -1.88 -15.11
C HIS A 316 -5.88 -0.49 -15.78
N ARG A 317 -6.47 0.57 -15.20
CA ARG A 317 -6.61 1.88 -15.86
C ARG A 317 -6.36 3.10 -14.97
N GLY A 318 -5.43 3.03 -14.02
CA GLY A 318 -5.03 4.21 -13.24
C GLY A 318 -6.15 4.86 -12.40
N GLU A 319 -7.31 4.20 -12.28
CA GLU A 319 -8.43 4.70 -11.50
C GLU A 319 -8.05 4.71 -10.03
N SER A 320 -7.90 5.92 -9.50
CA SER A 320 -7.54 6.19 -8.11
C SER A 320 -8.65 5.86 -7.11
N ARG A 321 -9.74 5.21 -7.54
CA ARG A 321 -10.79 4.74 -6.63
C ARG A 321 -10.23 3.52 -5.91
N GLY A 322 -9.92 3.68 -4.62
CA GLY A 322 -9.32 2.66 -3.74
C GLY A 322 -10.19 1.40 -3.53
N PHE A 323 -9.93 0.63 -2.47
CA PHE A 323 -10.65 -0.62 -2.11
C PHE A 323 -12.14 -0.49 -1.80
N TYR A 324 -12.73 0.67 -2.08
CA TYR A 324 -14.07 1.02 -1.62
C TYR A 324 -15.17 0.56 -2.57
N THR A 325 -14.81 0.01 -3.74
CA THR A 325 -15.76 -0.68 -4.63
C THR A 325 -16.19 -2.00 -3.97
N VAL A 326 -17.48 -2.34 -4.09
CA VAL A 326 -18.05 -3.58 -3.54
C VAL A 326 -17.31 -4.83 -4.05
N VAL A 327 -16.91 -4.85 -5.33
CA VAL A 327 -16.17 -5.95 -5.96
C VAL A 327 -14.81 -6.18 -5.32
N ARG A 328 -13.98 -5.14 -5.16
CA ARG A 328 -12.68 -5.29 -4.48
C ARG A 328 -12.82 -5.70 -3.02
N HIS A 329 -13.86 -5.23 -2.35
CA HIS A 329 -14.20 -5.66 -0.99
C HIS A 329 -14.58 -7.15 -0.97
N ALA A 330 -15.32 -7.63 -1.97
CA ALA A 330 -15.65 -9.05 -2.15
C ALA A 330 -14.42 -9.89 -2.50
N LEU A 331 -13.50 -9.43 -3.35
CA LEU A 331 -12.23 -10.12 -3.65
C LEU A 331 -11.35 -10.26 -2.39
N LEU A 332 -11.31 -9.22 -1.56
CA LEU A 332 -10.64 -9.29 -0.27
C LEU A 332 -11.36 -10.26 0.67
N GLY A 333 -12.68 -10.22 0.72
CA GLY A 333 -13.51 -11.18 1.45
C GLY A 333 -13.25 -12.61 1.01
N LYS A 334 -13.14 -12.87 -0.30
CA LYS A 334 -12.81 -14.20 -0.85
C LYS A 334 -11.47 -14.72 -0.33
N ALA A 335 -10.46 -13.86 -0.21
CA ALA A 335 -9.15 -14.25 0.33
C ALA A 335 -9.15 -14.55 1.85
N ILE A 336 -10.19 -14.10 2.56
CA ILE A 336 -10.35 -14.26 4.01
C ILE A 336 -11.29 -15.43 4.34
N TYR A 337 -12.49 -15.42 3.75
CA TYR A 337 -13.60 -16.33 4.08
C TYR A 337 -13.83 -17.45 3.05
N GLY A 338 -13.11 -17.43 1.93
CA GLY A 338 -13.34 -18.31 0.78
C GLY A 338 -14.43 -17.81 -0.18
N GLU A 339 -14.54 -18.45 -1.33
CA GLU A 339 -15.52 -18.09 -2.37
C GLU A 339 -16.95 -18.59 -2.05
N ASP A 340 -17.09 -19.55 -1.14
CA ASP A 340 -18.40 -20.16 -0.83
C ASP A 340 -19.31 -19.30 0.03
N ALA A 341 -18.81 -18.21 0.62
CA ALA A 341 -19.64 -17.26 1.35
C ALA A 341 -20.69 -16.64 0.41
N PRO A 342 -22.01 -16.91 0.59
CA PRO A 342 -23.06 -16.51 -0.34
C PRO A 342 -23.00 -15.06 -0.83
N ALA A 343 -22.81 -14.10 0.09
CA ALA A 343 -22.75 -12.68 -0.24
C ALA A 343 -21.52 -12.29 -1.08
N ILE A 344 -20.38 -12.97 -0.87
CA ILE A 344 -19.17 -12.77 -1.66
C ILE A 344 -19.36 -13.41 -3.03
N ARG A 345 -19.90 -14.64 -3.08
CA ARG A 345 -20.15 -15.37 -4.32
C ARG A 345 -21.10 -14.62 -5.25
N GLU A 346 -22.17 -14.04 -4.71
CA GLU A 346 -23.15 -13.25 -5.46
C GLU A 346 -22.49 -12.05 -6.13
N VAL A 347 -21.75 -11.22 -5.39
CA VAL A 347 -21.04 -10.06 -5.94
C VAL A 347 -20.01 -10.46 -6.98
N LEU A 348 -19.26 -11.55 -6.75
CA LEU A 348 -18.28 -12.02 -7.74
C LEU A 348 -18.94 -12.65 -8.98
N ALA A 349 -20.14 -13.23 -8.84
CA ALA A 349 -20.92 -13.69 -9.98
C ALA A 349 -21.46 -12.52 -10.81
N GLU A 350 -21.94 -11.45 -10.16
CA GLU A 350 -22.31 -10.21 -10.83
C GLU A 350 -21.11 -9.58 -11.56
N GLU A 351 -19.93 -9.55 -10.93
CA GLU A 351 -18.72 -9.04 -11.58
C GLU A 351 -18.31 -9.87 -12.80
N ARG A 352 -18.39 -11.20 -12.73
CA ARG A 352 -18.13 -12.08 -13.89
C ARG A 352 -19.12 -11.81 -15.03
N ARG A 353 -20.41 -11.69 -14.70
CA ARG A 353 -21.44 -11.29 -15.67
C ARG A 353 -21.13 -9.92 -16.28
N TRP A 354 -20.67 -8.96 -15.48
CA TRP A 354 -20.25 -7.66 -15.98
C TRP A 354 -19.09 -7.76 -16.97
N GLN A 355 -18.07 -8.56 -16.67
CA GLN A 355 -16.94 -8.78 -17.58
C GLN A 355 -17.37 -9.40 -18.91
N GLU A 356 -18.34 -10.31 -18.90
CA GLU A 356 -18.95 -10.82 -20.14
C GLU A 356 -19.65 -9.71 -20.93
N LEU A 357 -20.44 -8.87 -20.26
CA LEU A 357 -21.17 -7.76 -20.89
C LEU A 357 -20.24 -6.65 -21.39
N GLU A 358 -19.17 -6.35 -20.67
CA GLU A 358 -18.17 -5.34 -21.06
C GLU A 358 -17.46 -5.74 -22.36
N ASN A 359 -17.26 -7.05 -22.57
CA ASN A 359 -16.67 -7.59 -23.80
C ASN A 359 -17.69 -7.77 -24.95
N ASP A 360 -18.99 -7.57 -24.70
CA ASP A 360 -20.07 -7.67 -25.69
C ASP A 360 -21.04 -6.46 -25.58
N PRO A 361 -20.69 -5.33 -26.22
CA PRO A 361 -21.50 -4.11 -26.18
C PRO A 361 -22.95 -4.29 -26.65
N GLU A 362 -23.23 -5.21 -27.58
CA GLU A 362 -24.59 -5.42 -28.07
C GLU A 362 -25.44 -6.21 -27.07
N ARG A 363 -24.85 -7.22 -26.40
CA ARG A 363 -25.51 -7.91 -25.28
C ARG A 363 -25.77 -6.95 -24.11
N LEU A 364 -24.82 -6.06 -23.80
CA LEU A 364 -25.01 -5.00 -22.80
C LEU A 364 -26.16 -4.06 -23.17
N LYS A 365 -26.22 -3.58 -24.42
CA LYS A 365 -27.34 -2.73 -24.90
C LYS A 365 -28.67 -3.48 -24.82
N ALA A 366 -28.70 -4.76 -25.19
CA ALA A 366 -29.90 -5.59 -25.12
C ALA A 366 -30.43 -5.71 -23.68
N GLU A 367 -29.54 -5.96 -22.70
CA GLU A 367 -29.93 -6.03 -21.29
C GLU A 367 -30.43 -4.68 -20.75
N ILE A 368 -29.84 -3.57 -21.19
CA ILE A 368 -30.33 -2.23 -20.83
C ILE A 368 -31.73 -2.01 -21.41
N ARG A 369 -31.95 -2.36 -22.68
CA ARG A 369 -33.25 -2.26 -23.35
C ARG A 369 -34.29 -3.19 -22.73
N GLU A 370 -33.91 -4.32 -22.14
CA GLU A 370 -34.86 -5.16 -21.39
C GLU A 370 -35.42 -4.43 -20.16
N ARG A 371 -34.60 -3.62 -19.47
CA ARG A 371 -34.99 -2.87 -18.27
C ARG A 371 -35.58 -1.50 -18.57
N CYS A 372 -35.19 -0.89 -19.68
CA CYS A 372 -35.68 0.39 -20.16
C CYS A 372 -35.86 0.31 -21.68
N PRO A 373 -37.01 -0.21 -22.17
CA PRO A 373 -37.25 -0.52 -23.58
C PRO A 373 -37.03 0.60 -24.59
N THR A 374 -37.30 1.86 -24.23
CA THR A 374 -37.33 2.97 -25.19
C THR A 374 -36.44 4.14 -24.78
N GLY A 375 -35.96 4.92 -25.75
CA GLY A 375 -35.26 6.17 -25.47
C GLY A 375 -36.14 7.19 -24.76
N GLU A 376 -37.45 7.16 -24.96
CA GLU A 376 -38.41 8.01 -24.24
C GLU A 376 -38.43 7.72 -22.74
N GLU A 377 -38.54 6.43 -22.36
CA GLU A 377 -38.46 6.03 -20.95
C GLU A 377 -37.08 6.35 -20.35
N TRP A 378 -36.01 6.13 -21.11
CA TRP A 378 -34.66 6.47 -20.70
C TRP A 378 -34.54 7.94 -20.35
N MET A 379 -35.06 8.84 -21.20
CA MET A 379 -35.00 10.28 -20.99
C MET A 379 -35.91 10.75 -19.85
N LYS A 380 -36.96 10.00 -19.48
CA LYS A 380 -37.86 10.30 -18.36
C LYS A 380 -37.33 9.89 -16.98
N MET A 381 -36.23 9.13 -16.91
CA MET A 381 -35.65 8.71 -15.64
C MET A 381 -35.28 9.92 -14.76
N THR A 382 -35.70 9.86 -13.49
CA THR A 382 -35.35 10.86 -12.49
C THR A 382 -33.86 10.76 -12.12
N CYS A 383 -33.36 11.74 -11.37
CA CYS A 383 -31.99 11.69 -10.84
C CYS A 383 -31.77 10.43 -9.97
N ASP A 384 -32.77 10.08 -9.15
CA ASP A 384 -32.70 8.92 -8.27
C ASP A 384 -32.74 7.61 -9.07
N ASP A 385 -33.58 7.52 -10.10
CA ASP A 385 -33.63 6.36 -11.00
C ASP A 385 -32.27 6.15 -11.69
N LYS A 386 -31.65 7.22 -12.18
CA LYS A 386 -30.31 7.16 -12.82
C LYS A 386 -29.24 6.70 -11.83
N HIS A 387 -29.32 7.17 -10.59
CA HIS A 387 -28.42 6.74 -9.53
C HIS A 387 -28.70 5.32 -9.05
N ALA A 388 -29.92 4.81 -9.16
CA ALA A 388 -30.30 3.44 -8.83
C ALA A 388 -30.07 2.46 -9.98
N PHE A 389 -29.98 2.93 -11.22
CA PHE A 389 -29.81 2.09 -12.40
C PHE A 389 -28.47 1.34 -12.35
N ARG A 390 -28.54 0.02 -12.30
CA ARG A 390 -27.38 -0.88 -12.22
C ARG A 390 -27.53 -2.05 -13.18
N ILE A 391 -26.50 -2.33 -13.97
CA ILE A 391 -26.38 -3.55 -14.77
C ILE A 391 -25.27 -4.40 -14.15
N ALA A 392 -25.61 -5.61 -13.69
CA ALA A 392 -24.69 -6.49 -12.96
C ALA A 392 -23.90 -5.77 -11.83
N GLY A 393 -24.58 -4.96 -11.02
CA GLY A 393 -23.97 -4.18 -9.92
C GLY A 393 -23.26 -2.89 -10.33
N HIS A 394 -23.11 -2.60 -11.63
CA HIS A 394 -22.38 -1.45 -12.16
C HIS A 394 -23.29 -0.30 -12.59
N GLY A 395 -22.90 0.94 -12.27
CA GLY A 395 -23.67 2.15 -12.59
C GLY A 395 -23.42 2.71 -14.00
N LEU A 396 -24.16 3.75 -14.37
CA LEU A 396 -24.13 4.35 -15.72
C LEU A 396 -22.74 4.79 -16.20
N GLN A 397 -21.82 5.17 -15.31
CA GLN A 397 -20.44 5.50 -15.70
C GLN A 397 -19.69 4.28 -16.26
N ALA A 398 -19.84 3.12 -15.62
CA ALA A 398 -19.18 1.89 -16.07
C ALA A 398 -19.80 1.40 -17.38
N VAL A 399 -21.13 1.52 -17.52
CA VAL A 399 -21.85 1.30 -18.79
C VAL A 399 -21.30 2.21 -19.89
N ALA A 400 -21.09 3.50 -19.63
CA ALA A 400 -20.49 4.39 -20.60
C ALA A 400 -19.09 3.92 -21.04
N VAL A 401 -18.24 3.54 -20.11
CA VAL A 401 -16.88 3.05 -20.41
C VAL A 401 -16.91 1.75 -21.22
N ALA A 402 -17.82 0.82 -20.90
CA ALA A 402 -18.01 -0.42 -21.64
C ALA A 402 -18.50 -0.19 -23.09
N LEU A 403 -19.21 0.92 -23.33
CA LEU A 403 -19.62 1.36 -24.66
C LEU A 403 -18.59 2.30 -25.34
N ASP A 404 -17.35 2.33 -24.83
CA ASP A 404 -16.24 3.18 -25.30
C ASP A 404 -16.54 4.69 -25.27
N LEU A 405 -17.38 5.12 -24.34
CA LEU A 405 -17.68 6.54 -24.10
C LEU A 405 -16.84 7.05 -22.94
N LYS A 406 -16.01 8.06 -23.23
CA LYS A 406 -15.16 8.72 -22.23
C LYS A 406 -15.82 10.02 -21.79
N PHE A 407 -16.57 9.94 -20.70
CA PHE A 407 -17.19 11.10 -20.08
C PHE A 407 -16.30 11.70 -19.00
N GLU A 408 -16.29 13.03 -18.91
CA GLU A 408 -15.58 13.74 -17.85
C GLU A 408 -16.36 13.72 -16.54
N ARG A 409 -17.68 13.58 -16.63
CA ARG A 409 -18.60 13.55 -15.49
C ARG A 409 -19.44 12.28 -15.54
N SER A 410 -20.23 12.10 -14.47
CA SER A 410 -21.15 10.96 -14.37
C SER A 410 -22.41 11.27 -15.19
N PRO A 411 -22.83 10.37 -16.11
CA PRO A 411 -24.09 10.50 -16.83
C PRO A 411 -25.29 10.69 -15.91
N ALA A 412 -25.28 10.09 -14.72
CA ALA A 412 -26.39 10.21 -13.77
C ALA A 412 -26.69 11.68 -13.37
N GLY A 413 -25.67 12.55 -13.35
CA GLY A 413 -25.78 13.95 -12.96
C GLY A 413 -25.60 14.95 -14.10
N HIS A 414 -25.36 14.50 -15.34
CA HIS A 414 -25.06 15.38 -16.47
C HIS A 414 -25.96 15.07 -17.68
N PRO A 415 -26.99 15.90 -17.95
CA PRO A 415 -28.00 15.61 -18.97
C PRO A 415 -27.45 15.34 -20.38
N LEU A 416 -26.40 16.06 -20.81
CA LEU A 416 -25.78 15.84 -22.11
C LEU A 416 -25.08 14.47 -22.20
N GLU A 417 -24.30 14.10 -21.18
CA GLU A 417 -23.60 12.79 -21.18
C GLU A 417 -24.59 11.64 -21.04
N TYR A 418 -25.70 11.87 -20.31
CA TYR A 418 -26.82 10.93 -20.21
C TYR A 418 -27.52 10.69 -21.56
N ALA A 419 -27.75 11.77 -22.32
CA ALA A 419 -28.36 11.68 -23.64
C ALA A 419 -27.41 11.03 -24.66
N LEU A 420 -26.10 11.32 -24.61
CA LEU A 420 -25.09 10.66 -25.44
C LEU A 420 -24.99 9.15 -25.12
N LEU A 421 -25.05 8.78 -23.83
CA LEU A 421 -25.13 7.39 -23.42
C LEU A 421 -26.39 6.72 -23.97
N GLY A 422 -27.54 7.40 -23.87
CA GLY A 422 -28.78 6.97 -24.50
C GLY A 422 -28.62 6.75 -26.00
N GLN A 423 -28.00 7.69 -26.72
CA GLN A 423 -27.79 7.57 -28.17
C GLN A 423 -26.96 6.33 -28.54
N ALA A 424 -25.95 5.99 -27.74
CA ALA A 424 -25.17 4.76 -27.93
C ALA A 424 -25.99 3.49 -27.68
N ILE A 425 -26.98 3.55 -26.77
CA ILE A 425 -27.85 2.43 -26.40
C ILE A 425 -29.01 2.25 -27.39
N TYR A 426 -29.76 3.29 -27.73
CA TYR A 426 -30.98 3.19 -28.55
C TYR A 426 -30.75 3.54 -30.03
N GLY A 427 -29.57 4.06 -30.36
CA GLY A 427 -29.19 4.45 -31.71
C GLY A 427 -29.48 5.91 -32.01
N ARG A 428 -28.87 6.41 -33.10
CA ARG A 428 -28.98 7.81 -33.51
C ARG A 428 -30.37 8.20 -33.98
N GLY A 429 -31.23 7.24 -34.36
CA GLY A 429 -32.56 7.50 -34.90
C GLY A 429 -33.67 7.65 -33.85
N ASP A 430 -33.37 7.47 -32.56
CA ASP A 430 -34.36 7.62 -31.49
C ASP A 430 -34.73 9.11 -31.29
N LEU A 431 -36.00 9.45 -31.54
CA LEU A 431 -36.48 10.83 -31.56
C LEU A 431 -36.36 11.51 -30.18
N ALA A 432 -36.68 10.82 -29.10
CA ALA A 432 -36.62 11.39 -27.75
C ALA A 432 -35.18 11.77 -27.35
N ILE A 433 -34.21 10.95 -27.76
CA ILE A 433 -32.79 11.22 -27.51
C ILE A 433 -32.28 12.35 -28.41
N GLN A 434 -32.68 12.40 -29.68
CA GLN A 434 -32.32 13.51 -30.58
C GLN A 434 -32.84 14.85 -30.06
N GLU A 435 -34.11 14.90 -29.63
CA GLU A 435 -34.72 16.10 -29.05
C GLU A 435 -33.99 16.54 -27.77
N ALA A 436 -33.64 15.59 -26.90
CA ALA A 436 -32.87 15.88 -25.69
C ALA A 436 -31.46 16.41 -26.00
N LEU A 437 -30.76 15.83 -26.98
CA LEU A 437 -29.44 16.31 -27.41
C LEU A 437 -29.53 17.72 -28.01
N ALA A 438 -30.49 17.96 -28.91
CA ALA A 438 -30.72 19.28 -29.50
C ALA A 438 -31.05 20.33 -28.43
N GLU A 439 -31.85 19.98 -27.42
CA GLU A 439 -32.13 20.87 -26.29
C GLU A 439 -30.88 21.15 -25.46
N GLN A 440 -30.04 20.14 -25.19
CA GLN A 440 -28.77 20.36 -24.48
C GLN A 440 -27.79 21.22 -25.28
N GLU A 441 -27.74 21.06 -26.61
CA GLU A 441 -26.94 21.92 -27.49
C GLU A 441 -27.44 23.37 -27.46
N ARG A 442 -28.75 23.61 -27.54
CA ARG A 442 -29.35 24.96 -27.37
C ARG A 442 -28.99 25.57 -26.01
N GLN A 443 -29.09 24.79 -24.94
CA GLN A 443 -28.74 25.24 -23.59
C GLN A 443 -27.24 25.52 -23.45
N GLN A 444 -26.38 24.70 -24.06
CA GLN A 444 -24.94 24.91 -24.07
C GLN A 444 -24.55 26.15 -24.87
N GLN A 445 -25.17 26.37 -26.03
CA GLN A 445 -24.97 27.56 -26.85
C GLN A 445 -25.37 28.83 -26.09
N CYS A 446 -26.57 28.86 -25.50
CA CYS A 446 -27.03 29.97 -24.66
C CYS A 446 -26.09 30.21 -23.46
N ARG A 447 -25.53 29.14 -22.88
CA ARG A 447 -24.53 29.24 -21.80
C ARG A 447 -23.21 29.81 -22.31
N LEU A 448 -22.73 29.41 -23.49
CA LEU A 448 -21.50 29.92 -24.10
C LEU A 448 -21.64 31.39 -24.48
N GLU A 449 -22.80 31.80 -24.98
CA GLU A 449 -23.11 33.22 -25.26
C GLU A 449 -23.12 34.05 -23.98
N ARG A 450 -23.76 33.55 -22.91
CA ARG A 450 -23.73 34.19 -21.59
C ARG A 450 -22.33 34.21 -21.00
N GLU A 451 -21.54 33.17 -21.20
CA GLU A 451 -20.15 33.12 -20.73
C GLU A 451 -19.27 34.08 -21.51
N GLY A 452 -19.41 34.15 -22.84
CA GLY A 452 -18.72 35.14 -23.67
C GLY A 452 -19.03 36.55 -23.20
N TRP A 453 -20.31 36.86 -22.99
CA TRP A 453 -20.74 38.15 -22.44
C TRP A 453 -20.16 38.42 -21.04
N TRP A 454 -20.17 37.42 -20.16
CA TRP A 454 -19.55 37.52 -18.84
C TRP A 454 -18.03 37.76 -18.92
N GLN A 455 -17.32 37.06 -19.81
CA GLN A 455 -15.89 37.21 -20.02
C GLN A 455 -15.53 38.59 -20.59
N GLU A 456 -16.40 39.17 -21.42
CA GLU A 456 -16.26 40.56 -21.86
C GLU A 456 -16.48 41.54 -20.70
N LEU A 457 -17.51 41.33 -19.88
CA LEU A 457 -17.80 42.17 -18.71
C LEU A 457 -16.64 42.19 -17.71
N ILE A 458 -16.05 41.04 -17.37
CA ILE A 458 -14.97 41.00 -16.37
C ILE A 458 -13.64 41.58 -16.86
N LYS A 459 -13.43 41.68 -18.18
CA LYS A 459 -12.26 42.37 -18.75
C LYS A 459 -12.34 43.88 -18.57
N ASN A 460 -13.54 44.41 -18.36
CA ASN A 460 -13.78 45.82 -18.14
C ASN A 460 -14.55 46.04 -16.83
N PRO A 461 -13.85 46.16 -15.69
CA PRO A 461 -14.48 46.34 -14.39
C PRO A 461 -15.47 47.50 -14.34
N ASP A 462 -15.26 48.57 -15.10
CA ASP A 462 -16.16 49.72 -15.16
C ASP A 462 -17.47 49.40 -15.90
N GLN A 463 -17.41 48.59 -16.96
CA GLN A 463 -18.60 48.08 -17.62
C GLN A 463 -19.39 47.13 -16.71
N LEU A 464 -18.70 46.27 -15.94
CA LEU A 464 -19.34 45.42 -14.94
C LEU A 464 -19.99 46.26 -13.82
N ARG A 465 -19.33 47.32 -13.35
CA ARG A 465 -19.91 48.29 -12.40
C ARG A 465 -21.18 48.92 -12.96
N ALA A 466 -21.12 49.42 -14.19
CA ALA A 466 -22.27 50.04 -14.86
C ALA A 466 -23.45 49.05 -14.98
N GLU A 467 -23.18 47.78 -15.32
CA GLU A 467 -24.22 46.76 -15.42
C GLU A 467 -24.86 46.44 -14.06
N ILE A 468 -24.04 46.33 -13.00
CA ILE A 468 -24.55 46.17 -11.63
C ILE A 468 -25.40 47.39 -11.23
N GLN A 469 -24.93 48.60 -11.57
CA GLN A 469 -25.58 49.86 -11.23
C GLN A 469 -26.94 50.04 -11.95
N LYS A 470 -27.16 49.41 -13.12
CA LYS A 470 -28.49 49.36 -13.75
C LYS A 470 -29.51 48.63 -12.87
N SER A 471 -29.09 47.58 -12.18
CA SER A 471 -29.94 46.79 -11.28
C SER A 471 -29.97 47.32 -9.84
N CYS A 472 -28.93 48.07 -9.42
CA CYS A 472 -28.82 48.65 -8.08
C CYS A 472 -28.11 50.00 -8.15
N GLN A 473 -28.86 51.10 -8.21
CA GLN A 473 -28.33 52.39 -8.68
C GLN A 473 -27.32 53.08 -7.75
N THR A 474 -27.40 52.87 -6.43
CA THR A 474 -26.61 53.61 -5.44
C THR A 474 -25.99 52.68 -4.40
N GLY A 475 -24.87 53.10 -3.78
CA GLY A 475 -24.29 52.40 -2.65
C GLY A 475 -25.28 52.27 -1.47
N GLU A 476 -26.16 53.24 -1.29
CA GLU A 476 -27.25 53.17 -0.31
C GLU A 476 -28.27 52.06 -0.62
N ALA A 477 -28.74 51.95 -1.86
CA ALA A 477 -29.63 50.89 -2.30
C ALA A 477 -28.97 49.52 -2.13
N TRP A 478 -27.67 49.43 -2.45
CA TRP A 478 -26.87 48.23 -2.23
C TRP A 478 -26.84 47.84 -0.75
N MET A 479 -26.51 48.78 0.15
CA MET A 479 -26.43 48.50 1.57
C MET A 479 -27.78 48.13 2.20
N LYS A 480 -28.89 48.61 1.62
CA LYS A 480 -30.26 48.30 2.07
C LYS A 480 -30.82 46.97 1.56
N MET A 481 -30.14 46.27 0.64
CA MET A 481 -30.63 44.97 0.15
C MET A 481 -30.77 43.96 1.30
N THR A 482 -31.94 43.33 1.36
CA THR A 482 -32.25 42.21 2.25
C THR A 482 -31.45 40.97 1.88
N TYR A 483 -31.38 40.00 2.79
CA TYR A 483 -30.70 38.72 2.53
C TYR A 483 -31.27 37.98 1.30
N THR A 484 -32.59 38.00 1.11
CA THR A 484 -33.27 37.37 -0.03
C THR A 484 -32.90 38.04 -1.35
N GLU A 485 -32.87 39.37 -1.37
CA GLU A 485 -32.42 40.15 -2.54
C GLU A 485 -30.96 39.84 -2.87
N ARG A 486 -30.07 39.78 -1.87
CA ARG A 486 -28.66 39.39 -2.07
C ARG A 486 -28.51 37.98 -2.65
N CYS A 487 -29.34 37.03 -2.21
CA CYS A 487 -29.29 35.64 -2.67
C CYS A 487 -29.78 35.46 -4.12
N THR A 488 -30.68 36.32 -4.56
CA THR A 488 -31.30 36.28 -5.89
C THR A 488 -30.64 37.24 -6.88
N PHE A 489 -29.89 38.23 -6.40
CA PHE A 489 -29.12 39.17 -7.22
C PHE A 489 -28.14 38.42 -8.12
N ASN A 490 -28.30 38.63 -9.42
CA ASN A 490 -27.43 38.05 -10.43
C ASN A 490 -27.28 39.01 -11.61
N ILE A 491 -26.09 39.02 -12.21
CA ILE A 491 -25.78 39.73 -13.45
C ILE A 491 -25.25 38.69 -14.41
N ALA A 492 -25.77 38.62 -15.64
CA ALA A 492 -25.41 37.57 -16.60
C ALA A 492 -25.61 36.13 -16.08
N GLY A 493 -26.58 35.91 -15.18
CA GLY A 493 -26.79 34.62 -14.53
C GLY A 493 -25.71 34.24 -13.51
N ARG A 494 -24.84 35.18 -13.12
CA ARG A 494 -23.78 35.01 -12.13
C ARG A 494 -24.18 35.67 -10.80
N LYS A 495 -24.10 34.89 -9.72
CA LYS A 495 -24.42 35.35 -8.34
C LYS A 495 -23.31 36.22 -7.76
N LEU A 496 -23.59 36.88 -6.63
CA LEU A 496 -22.62 37.73 -5.89
C LEU A 496 -21.22 37.14 -5.73
N ALA A 497 -21.09 35.82 -5.48
CA ALA A 497 -19.79 35.17 -5.34
C ALA A 497 -18.92 35.23 -6.60
N ALA A 498 -19.53 35.16 -7.79
CA ALA A 498 -18.83 35.32 -9.05
C ALA A 498 -18.48 36.79 -9.32
N LEU A 499 -19.37 37.74 -8.94
CA LEU A 499 -19.08 39.18 -9.01
C LEU A 499 -17.87 39.55 -8.15
N ALA A 500 -17.85 39.08 -6.92
CA ALA A 500 -16.70 39.20 -6.02
C ALA A 500 -15.40 38.70 -6.65
N THR A 501 -15.44 37.52 -7.26
CA THR A 501 -14.27 36.95 -7.94
C THR A 501 -13.82 37.83 -9.11
N ALA A 502 -14.75 38.40 -9.87
CA ALA A 502 -14.45 39.32 -10.96
C ALA A 502 -13.75 40.60 -10.48
N PHE A 503 -14.08 41.10 -9.29
CA PHE A 503 -13.38 42.22 -8.64
C PHE A 503 -12.11 41.79 -7.87
N GLY A 504 -11.59 40.57 -8.13
CA GLY A 504 -10.34 40.08 -7.53
C GLY A 504 -10.46 39.62 -6.07
N MET A 505 -11.68 39.49 -5.54
CA MET A 505 -11.90 39.10 -4.15
C MET A 505 -11.81 37.58 -4.00
N ARG A 506 -10.98 37.11 -3.06
CA ARG A 506 -10.87 35.69 -2.73
C ARG A 506 -11.58 35.41 -1.41
N PHE A 507 -12.83 35.01 -1.53
CA PHE A 507 -13.62 34.52 -0.41
C PHE A 507 -13.32 33.03 -0.20
N GLY A 508 -12.80 32.67 0.97
CA GLY A 508 -12.33 31.31 1.26
C GLY A 508 -13.46 30.28 1.24
N GLY A 509 -13.67 29.63 0.09
CA GLY A 509 -14.29 28.30 -0.16
C GLY A 509 -15.70 27.99 0.35
N SER A 510 -16.15 28.58 1.45
CA SER A 510 -17.47 28.39 2.02
C SER A 510 -18.43 29.39 1.40
N LYS A 511 -19.60 28.91 0.96
CA LYS A 511 -20.65 29.72 0.34
C LYS A 511 -21.10 30.93 1.20
N GLY A 512 -20.68 31.05 2.46
CA GLY A 512 -21.11 32.08 3.39
C GLY A 512 -20.31 33.39 3.39
N THR A 513 -19.07 33.41 2.89
CA THR A 513 -18.20 34.60 3.06
C THR A 513 -18.62 35.80 2.22
N THR A 514 -19.16 35.61 1.01
CA THR A 514 -19.71 36.70 0.20
C THR A 514 -21.01 37.29 0.77
N TYR A 515 -21.71 36.53 1.61
CA TYR A 515 -22.96 36.94 2.26
C TYR A 515 -22.75 37.44 3.70
N SER A 516 -21.53 37.36 4.23
CA SER A 516 -21.17 38.07 5.46
C SER A 516 -21.36 39.58 5.24
N SER A 517 -21.76 40.29 6.30
CA SER A 517 -21.89 41.76 6.25
C SER A 517 -20.65 42.40 5.65
N PHE A 518 -19.48 42.01 6.14
CA PHE A 518 -18.20 42.53 5.68
C PHE A 518 -17.87 42.18 4.22
N GLY A 519 -18.04 40.93 3.80
CA GLY A 519 -17.79 40.52 2.41
C GLY A 519 -18.69 41.25 1.42
N TYR A 520 -19.94 41.51 1.81
CA TYR A 520 -20.90 42.27 1.03
C TYR A 520 -20.54 43.76 0.94
N VAL A 521 -20.06 44.36 2.03
CA VAL A 521 -19.62 45.76 2.07
C VAL A 521 -18.36 45.95 1.21
N LEU A 522 -17.39 45.04 1.32
CA LEU A 522 -16.19 45.07 0.49
C LEU A 522 -16.55 44.96 -1.01
N LEU A 523 -17.48 44.08 -1.37
CA LEU A 523 -17.97 44.00 -2.75
C LEU A 523 -18.63 45.33 -3.18
N GLY A 524 -19.41 45.96 -2.29
CA GLY A 524 -19.94 47.30 -2.49
C GLY A 524 -18.84 48.35 -2.75
N GLN A 525 -17.74 48.33 -1.99
CA GLN A 525 -16.57 49.19 -2.22
C GLN A 525 -15.95 49.00 -3.59
N ALA A 526 -15.85 47.75 -4.06
CA ALA A 526 -15.34 47.48 -5.40
C ALA A 526 -16.26 48.02 -6.52
N ILE A 527 -17.58 48.05 -6.26
CA ILE A 527 -18.61 48.45 -7.22
C ILE A 527 -18.82 49.97 -7.26
N TYR A 528 -19.06 50.60 -6.10
CA TYR A 528 -19.43 52.02 -5.99
C TYR A 528 -18.26 52.94 -5.62
N GLY A 529 -17.11 52.39 -5.24
CA GLY A 529 -15.95 53.14 -4.80
C GLY A 529 -15.92 53.36 -3.28
N GLU A 530 -14.73 53.70 -2.77
CA GLU A 530 -14.51 53.99 -1.34
C GLU A 530 -15.06 55.37 -0.93
N ASP A 531 -15.27 56.26 -1.91
CA ASP A 531 -15.82 57.60 -1.68
C ASP A 531 -17.36 57.63 -1.58
N ASP A 532 -18.05 56.54 -1.95
CA ASP A 532 -19.50 56.45 -1.75
C ASP A 532 -19.83 56.54 -0.25
N PRO A 533 -20.64 57.51 0.19
CA PRO A 533 -20.87 57.75 1.61
C PRO A 533 -21.42 56.55 2.37
N ALA A 534 -22.34 55.79 1.77
CA ALA A 534 -22.97 54.64 2.40
C ALA A 534 -21.99 53.47 2.53
N ILE A 535 -21.14 53.26 1.52
CA ILE A 535 -20.10 52.24 1.59
C ILE A 535 -19.02 52.60 2.61
N ARG A 536 -18.56 53.86 2.63
CA ARG A 536 -17.53 54.33 3.57
C ARG A 536 -17.98 54.20 5.02
N GLU A 537 -19.22 54.60 5.30
CA GLU A 537 -19.83 54.46 6.63
C GLU A 537 -19.92 52.98 7.02
N ALA A 538 -20.44 52.12 6.14
CA ALA A 538 -20.56 50.69 6.40
C ALA A 538 -19.19 50.00 6.59
N LEU A 539 -18.16 50.40 5.85
CA LEU A 539 -16.79 49.90 6.03
C LEU A 539 -16.21 50.30 7.38
N ALA A 540 -16.39 51.57 7.76
CA ALA A 540 -15.92 52.07 9.05
C ALA A 540 -16.63 51.35 10.20
N GLU A 541 -17.96 51.16 10.08
CA GLU A 541 -18.75 50.45 11.07
C GLU A 541 -18.33 48.98 11.19
N GLU A 542 -18.15 48.26 10.07
CA GLU A 542 -17.74 46.85 10.11
C GLU A 542 -16.30 46.67 10.61
N ARG A 543 -15.36 47.57 10.24
CA ARG A 543 -13.99 47.53 10.79
C ARG A 543 -13.98 47.80 12.28
N TYR A 544 -14.74 48.80 12.74
CA TYR A 544 -14.89 49.09 14.16
C TYR A 544 -15.54 47.91 14.90
N ARG A 545 -16.59 47.32 14.34
CA ARG A 545 -17.26 46.14 14.91
C ARG A 545 -16.31 44.95 15.00
N GLN A 546 -15.55 44.64 13.95
CA GLN A 546 -14.56 43.56 13.96
C GLN A 546 -13.44 43.79 14.98
N GLU A 547 -12.87 45.00 15.05
CA GLU A 547 -11.81 45.29 16.00
C GLU A 547 -12.34 45.27 17.44
N ARG A 548 -13.51 45.88 17.69
CA ARG A 548 -14.16 45.86 19.00
C ARG A 548 -14.50 44.45 19.44
N ASP A 549 -15.10 43.64 18.57
CA ASP A 549 -15.46 42.25 18.90
C ASP A 549 -14.19 41.40 19.10
N ARG A 550 -13.12 41.68 18.34
CA ARG A 550 -11.81 41.02 18.50
C ARG A 550 -11.15 41.39 19.82
N GLU A 551 -11.10 42.67 20.16
CA GLU A 551 -10.51 43.17 21.40
C GLU A 551 -11.31 42.74 22.62
N HIS A 552 -12.64 42.87 22.57
CA HIS A 552 -13.53 42.41 23.64
C HIS A 552 -13.35 40.91 23.89
N ARG A 553 -13.41 40.10 22.83
CA ARG A 553 -13.18 38.65 22.93
C ARG A 553 -11.77 38.33 23.41
N TRP A 554 -10.76 39.08 22.98
CA TRP A 554 -9.39 38.87 23.44
C TRP A 554 -9.22 39.20 24.93
N HIS A 555 -9.79 40.31 25.40
CA HIS A 555 -9.78 40.68 26.81
C HIS A 555 -10.51 39.66 27.68
N GLU A 556 -11.65 39.14 27.22
CA GLU A 556 -12.34 38.04 27.90
C GLU A 556 -11.46 36.78 28.02
N LEU A 557 -10.77 36.41 26.94
CA LEU A 557 -9.92 35.21 26.92
C LEU A 557 -8.60 35.39 27.69
N MET A 558 -8.07 36.61 27.75
CA MET A 558 -6.85 36.92 28.50
C MET A 558 -7.05 36.83 30.01
N ASN A 559 -8.25 37.17 30.49
CA ASN A 559 -8.59 37.11 31.91
C ASN A 559 -9.05 35.71 32.36
N ASP A 560 -9.25 34.78 31.42
CA ASP A 560 -9.70 33.41 31.70
C ASP A 560 -8.95 32.39 30.81
N PRO A 561 -7.78 31.89 31.27
CA PRO A 561 -7.02 30.88 30.56
C PRO A 561 -7.80 29.60 30.24
N GLU A 562 -8.75 29.19 31.09
CA GLU A 562 -9.54 27.98 30.86
C GLU A 562 -10.56 28.17 29.73
N ARG A 563 -11.17 29.37 29.63
CA ARG A 563 -12.02 29.72 28.48
C ARG A 563 -11.22 29.78 27.18
N LEU A 564 -9.96 30.24 27.22
CA LEU A 564 -9.07 30.16 26.07
C LEU A 564 -8.80 28.71 25.65
N LYS A 565 -8.47 27.82 26.61
CA LYS A 565 -8.28 26.39 26.32
C LYS A 565 -9.56 25.78 25.73
N ALA A 566 -10.73 26.11 26.27
CA ALA A 566 -12.02 25.62 25.76
C ALA A 566 -12.29 26.07 24.31
N GLU A 567 -11.98 27.33 23.96
CA GLU A 567 -12.13 27.83 22.59
C GLU A 567 -11.19 27.12 21.61
N ILE A 568 -9.96 26.82 22.04
CA ILE A 568 -9.02 26.02 21.24
C ILE A 568 -9.55 24.60 21.05
N ARG A 569 -10.01 23.95 22.15
CA ARG A 569 -10.59 22.61 22.13
C ARG A 569 -11.85 22.54 21.25
N LYS A 570 -12.62 23.62 21.10
CA LYS A 570 -13.76 23.65 20.16
C LYS A 570 -13.34 23.39 18.71
N ARG A 571 -12.17 23.86 18.30
CA ARG A 571 -11.61 23.61 16.95
C ARG A 571 -10.84 22.30 16.86
N TYR A 572 -10.15 21.93 17.94
CA TYR A 572 -9.37 20.70 18.04
C TYR A 572 -9.79 19.93 19.30
N PRO A 573 -10.86 19.11 19.24
CA PRO A 573 -11.46 18.51 20.43
C PRO A 573 -10.56 17.57 21.23
N THR A 574 -9.52 17.03 20.59
CA THR A 574 -8.60 16.07 21.20
C THR A 574 -7.15 16.51 21.04
N ALA A 575 -6.29 16.05 21.95
CA ALA A 575 -4.84 16.24 21.82
C ALA A 575 -4.30 15.67 20.51
N GLN A 576 -4.84 14.54 20.03
CA GLN A 576 -4.49 13.97 18.73
C GLN A 576 -4.78 14.94 17.58
N ALA A 577 -5.99 15.51 17.51
CA ALA A 577 -6.35 16.47 16.47
C ALA A 577 -5.44 17.73 16.50
N TRP A 578 -5.07 18.18 17.70
CA TRP A 578 -4.10 19.26 17.87
C TRP A 578 -2.71 18.88 17.36
N MET A 579 -2.22 17.69 17.70
CA MET A 579 -0.89 17.22 17.29
C MET A 579 -0.81 16.94 15.77
N ASP A 580 -1.92 16.53 15.17
CA ASP A 580 -2.05 16.26 13.73
C ASP A 580 -2.13 17.51 12.85
N MET A 581 -2.21 18.72 13.44
CA MET A 581 -2.19 19.96 12.68
C MET A 581 -0.95 20.02 11.77
N SER A 582 -1.19 20.30 10.49
CA SER A 582 -0.14 20.55 9.52
C SER A 582 0.60 21.86 9.80
N HIS A 583 1.81 22.01 9.24
CA HIS A 583 2.57 23.26 9.37
C HIS A 583 1.80 24.47 8.78
N GLY A 584 1.00 24.27 7.73
CA GLY A 584 0.17 25.31 7.13
C GLY A 584 -0.92 25.78 8.09
N GLU A 585 -1.63 24.85 8.71
CA GLU A 585 -2.67 25.14 9.70
C GLU A 585 -2.10 25.89 10.91
N LYS A 586 -0.94 25.46 11.45
CA LYS A 586 -0.29 26.16 12.58
C LYS A 586 0.07 27.61 12.26
N ARG A 587 0.39 27.93 11.01
CA ARG A 587 0.78 29.29 10.59
C ARG A 587 -0.41 30.25 10.51
N VAL A 588 -1.59 29.74 10.20
CA VAL A 588 -2.83 30.52 10.06
C VAL A 588 -3.74 30.39 11.28
N PHE A 589 -3.38 29.53 12.24
CA PHE A 589 -4.15 29.34 13.44
C PHE A 589 -4.12 30.61 14.31
N GLU A 590 -5.31 31.12 14.58
CA GLU A 590 -5.52 32.27 15.46
C GLU A 590 -6.79 32.10 16.28
N VAL A 591 -6.76 32.61 17.51
CA VAL A 591 -7.93 32.75 18.38
C VAL A 591 -8.09 34.22 18.69
N ALA A 592 -9.26 34.79 18.41
CA ALA A 592 -9.52 36.23 18.48
C ALA A 592 -8.43 37.06 17.76
N GLY A 593 -7.99 36.61 16.58
CA GLY A 593 -6.97 37.28 15.76
C GLY A 593 -5.55 37.32 16.37
N ARG A 594 -5.27 36.44 17.33
CA ARG A 594 -3.95 36.28 17.96
C ARG A 594 -3.36 34.91 17.64
N LYS A 595 -2.09 34.91 17.23
CA LYS A 595 -1.35 33.71 16.82
C LYS A 595 -0.89 32.88 18.01
N LEU A 596 -0.44 31.66 17.76
CA LEU A 596 0.04 30.69 18.75
C LEU A 596 1.03 31.27 19.77
N GLU A 597 1.88 32.23 19.39
CA GLU A 597 2.83 32.88 20.30
C GLU A 597 2.14 33.68 21.41
N ALA A 598 1.10 34.44 21.06
CA ALA A 598 0.33 35.21 22.03
C ALA A 598 -0.49 34.29 22.94
N LEU A 599 -0.99 33.17 22.39
CA LEU A 599 -1.71 32.17 23.18
C LEU A 599 -0.78 31.50 24.20
N ALA A 600 0.44 31.14 23.79
CA ALA A 600 1.46 30.60 24.69
C ALA A 600 1.81 31.57 25.83
N ALA A 601 1.93 32.86 25.52
CA ALA A 601 2.21 33.89 26.53
C ALA A 601 1.07 34.01 27.57
N ILE A 602 -0.20 33.96 27.15
CA ILE A 602 -1.34 33.96 28.10
C ILE A 602 -1.32 32.73 29.00
N LEU A 603 -0.98 31.57 28.43
CA LEU A 603 -0.89 30.31 29.18
C LEU A 603 0.40 30.21 30.02
N GLY A 604 1.14 31.32 30.19
CA GLY A 604 2.33 31.38 31.05
C GLY A 604 3.57 30.70 30.49
N LEU A 605 3.57 30.30 29.21
CA LEU A 605 4.71 29.62 28.59
C LEU A 605 5.75 30.64 28.10
N GLN A 606 6.97 30.51 28.64
CA GLN A 606 8.13 31.24 28.14
C GLN A 606 8.74 30.53 26.92
N ILE A 607 8.09 30.68 25.78
CA ILE A 607 8.55 30.08 24.52
C ILE A 607 9.72 30.88 23.94
N LYS A 608 10.80 30.21 23.54
CA LYS A 608 11.97 30.85 22.88
C LYS A 608 11.82 30.89 21.37
N ARG A 609 10.95 30.05 20.82
CA ARG A 609 10.69 29.93 19.38
C ARG A 609 9.19 29.80 19.13
N SER A 610 8.76 30.29 17.97
CA SER A 610 7.37 30.17 17.52
C SER A 610 6.90 28.70 17.53
N PRO A 611 5.76 28.37 18.16
CA PRO A 611 5.21 27.02 18.18
C PRO A 611 4.90 26.49 16.77
N CYS A 612 4.61 27.37 15.80
CA CYS A 612 4.35 26.91 14.44
C CYS A 612 5.61 26.31 13.76
N ARG A 613 6.82 26.61 14.24
CA ARG A 613 8.12 26.17 13.68
C ARG A 613 8.90 25.23 14.61
N ASN A 614 8.43 25.00 15.83
CA ASN A 614 9.12 24.17 16.80
C ASN A 614 8.15 23.18 17.45
N SER A 615 8.32 21.90 17.15
CA SER A 615 7.46 20.83 17.66
C SER A 615 7.49 20.73 19.19
N LEU A 616 8.59 21.09 19.84
CA LEU A 616 8.70 21.08 21.30
C LEU A 616 7.82 22.17 21.92
N GLU A 617 7.95 23.41 21.45
CA GLU A 617 7.15 24.55 21.94
C GLU A 617 5.66 24.34 21.63
N TYR A 618 5.35 23.67 20.51
CA TYR A 618 3.99 23.29 20.14
C TYR A 618 3.40 22.20 21.05
N ALA A 619 4.19 21.18 21.39
CA ALA A 619 3.78 20.14 22.31
C ALA A 619 3.65 20.67 23.75
N LEU A 620 4.51 21.59 24.18
CA LEU A 620 4.38 22.30 25.47
C LEU A 620 3.09 23.13 25.51
N LEU A 621 2.78 23.85 24.43
CA LEU A 621 1.50 24.54 24.30
C LEU A 621 0.31 23.57 24.36
N GLY A 622 0.41 22.42 23.69
CA GLY A 622 -0.58 21.34 23.77
C GLY A 622 -0.76 20.82 25.21
N ARG A 623 0.33 20.67 25.98
CA ARG A 623 0.29 20.26 27.39
C ARG A 623 -0.53 21.21 28.26
N GLU A 624 -0.34 22.51 28.10
CA GLU A 624 -1.14 23.49 28.84
C GLU A 624 -2.61 23.46 28.42
N ILE A 625 -2.91 23.13 27.15
CA ILE A 625 -4.27 23.08 26.61
C ILE A 625 -5.00 21.77 26.96
N TYR A 626 -4.37 20.60 26.91
CA TYR A 626 -5.06 19.30 27.04
C TYR A 626 -4.77 18.58 28.37
N GLY A 627 -3.79 19.03 29.14
CA GLY A 627 -3.41 18.45 30.42
C GLY A 627 -2.02 17.82 30.38
N GLN A 628 -1.39 17.73 31.55
CA GLN A 628 -0.04 17.16 31.72
C GLN A 628 -0.02 15.64 31.53
N ASP A 629 -1.14 14.99 31.84
CA ASP A 629 -1.28 13.53 31.83
C ASP A 629 -1.86 12.98 30.52
N ASP A 630 -2.08 13.83 29.49
CA ASP A 630 -2.60 13.36 28.21
C ASP A 630 -1.53 12.51 27.48
N PRO A 631 -1.81 11.24 27.17
CA PRO A 631 -0.82 10.31 26.64
C PRO A 631 -0.26 10.74 25.28
N VAL A 632 -1.08 11.39 24.44
CA VAL A 632 -0.66 11.87 23.12
C VAL A 632 0.32 13.03 23.28
N ILE A 633 0.08 13.92 24.24
CA ILE A 633 0.99 15.02 24.54
C ILE A 633 2.30 14.52 25.15
N ILE A 634 2.25 13.56 26.08
CA ILE A 634 3.46 12.95 26.69
C ILE A 634 4.33 12.31 25.61
N GLU A 635 3.73 11.53 24.70
CA GLU A 635 4.44 10.92 23.58
C GLU A 635 5.05 11.99 22.67
N ALA A 636 4.27 13.00 22.30
CA ALA A 636 4.73 14.10 21.46
C ALA A 636 5.88 14.91 22.08
N LEU A 637 5.82 15.18 23.39
CA LEU A 637 6.90 15.84 24.13
C LEU A 637 8.16 14.98 24.14
N THR A 638 8.04 13.71 24.48
CA THR A 638 9.16 12.75 24.49
C THR A 638 9.85 12.71 23.13
N LEU A 639 9.07 12.61 22.05
CA LEU A 639 9.58 12.62 20.68
C LEU A 639 10.21 13.97 20.31
N ALA A 640 9.59 15.09 20.70
CA ALA A 640 10.08 16.42 20.40
C ALA A 640 11.37 16.77 21.17
N GLU A 641 11.49 16.34 22.42
CA GLU A 641 12.68 16.45 23.25
C GLU A 641 13.82 15.59 22.69
N ALA A 642 13.54 14.32 22.37
CA ALA A 642 14.52 13.46 21.70
C ALA A 642 14.98 14.08 20.37
N HIS A 643 14.07 14.67 19.58
CA HIS A 643 14.44 15.37 18.35
C HIS A 643 15.25 16.65 18.62
N HIS A 644 14.91 17.41 19.67
CA HIS A 644 15.64 18.61 20.09
C HIS A 644 17.05 18.26 20.54
N GLN A 645 17.22 17.27 21.41
CA GLN A 645 18.50 16.74 21.85
C GLN A 645 19.33 16.26 20.65
N ASN A 646 18.72 15.47 19.74
CA ASN A 646 19.36 15.04 18.50
C ASN A 646 19.79 16.22 17.61
N ARG A 647 19.05 17.33 17.60
CA ARG A 647 19.42 18.52 16.85
C ARG A 647 20.59 19.25 17.52
N CYS A 648 20.62 19.31 18.85
CA CYS A 648 21.73 19.89 19.61
C CYS A 648 23.02 19.07 19.41
N THR A 649 22.94 17.73 19.52
CA THR A 649 24.08 16.84 19.24
C THR A 649 24.54 16.94 17.79
N ARG A 650 23.62 16.98 16.82
CA ARG A 650 23.98 17.24 15.40
C ARG A 650 24.65 18.57 15.20
N LYS A 651 24.22 19.64 15.88
CA LYS A 651 24.85 20.96 15.77
C LYS A 651 26.27 20.92 16.34
N HIS A 652 26.46 20.22 17.45
CA HIS A 652 27.78 20.00 18.05
C HIS A 652 28.70 19.22 17.10
N HIS A 653 28.29 18.03 16.65
CA HIS A 653 29.05 17.23 15.68
C HIS A 653 29.28 17.97 14.36
N TRP A 654 28.30 18.75 13.88
CA TRP A 654 28.50 19.56 12.68
C TRP A 654 29.60 20.60 12.86
N SER A 655 29.63 21.29 14.01
CA SER A 655 30.67 22.29 14.29
C SER A 655 32.04 21.61 14.38
N GLU A 656 32.10 20.49 15.11
CA GLU A 656 33.30 19.67 15.26
C GLU A 656 33.84 19.14 13.91
N PHE A 657 32.97 18.63 13.03
CA PHE A 657 33.39 18.13 11.71
C PHE A 657 33.66 19.24 10.70
N ALA A 658 32.99 20.38 10.79
CA ALA A 658 33.29 21.53 9.94
C ALA A 658 34.64 22.15 10.31
N GLU A 659 35.02 22.14 11.58
CA GLU A 659 36.34 22.58 12.06
C GLU A 659 37.44 21.55 11.76
N ASN A 660 37.10 20.25 11.67
CA ASN A 660 38.05 19.19 11.34
C ASN A 660 37.49 18.19 10.30
N PRO A 661 37.52 18.54 9.01
CA PRO A 661 37.06 17.66 7.93
C PRO A 661 37.79 16.32 7.87
N GLU A 662 39.08 16.26 8.24
CA GLU A 662 39.86 15.02 8.20
C GLU A 662 39.36 13.98 9.21
N ARG A 663 38.97 14.42 10.42
CA ARG A 663 38.34 13.51 11.38
C ARG A 663 37.04 12.92 10.83
N LEU A 664 36.25 13.72 10.11
CA LEU A 664 35.05 13.20 9.44
C LEU A 664 35.40 12.16 8.37
N LYS A 665 36.41 12.42 7.53
CA LYS A 665 36.88 11.45 6.54
C LYS A 665 37.33 10.15 7.21
N VAL A 666 38.06 10.22 8.32
CA VAL A 666 38.47 9.05 9.11
C VAL A 666 37.26 8.25 9.61
N GLU A 667 36.24 8.91 10.17
CA GLU A 667 35.01 8.22 10.63
C GLU A 667 34.23 7.57 9.48
N ILE A 668 34.21 8.18 8.29
CA ILE A 668 33.60 7.56 7.11
C ILE A 668 34.41 6.34 6.67
N ARG A 669 35.74 6.48 6.59
CA ARG A 669 36.66 5.40 6.18
C ARG A 669 36.64 4.21 7.15
N LYS A 670 36.35 4.41 8.44
CA LYS A 670 36.14 3.30 9.39
C LYS A 670 34.99 2.37 8.99
N ARG A 671 33.93 2.92 8.37
CA ARG A 671 32.77 2.12 7.92
C ARG A 671 32.94 1.62 6.49
N TYR A 672 33.56 2.43 5.64
CA TYR A 672 33.81 2.11 4.24
C TYR A 672 35.28 2.36 3.94
N PRO A 673 36.15 1.37 4.14
CA PRO A 673 37.61 1.57 4.06
C PRO A 673 38.11 1.99 2.68
N THR A 674 37.38 1.64 1.62
CA THR A 674 37.77 1.91 0.22
C THR A 674 36.69 2.70 -0.51
N ALA A 675 37.08 3.45 -1.54
CA ALA A 675 36.13 4.14 -2.41
C ALA A 675 35.20 3.16 -3.15
N GLN A 676 35.69 1.96 -3.50
CA GLN A 676 34.86 0.91 -4.09
C GLN A 676 33.72 0.48 -3.14
N ALA A 677 34.03 0.30 -1.85
CA ALA A 677 33.01 -0.02 -0.84
C ALA A 677 32.00 1.12 -0.66
N TRP A 678 32.46 2.38 -0.75
CA TRP A 678 31.58 3.55 -0.74
C TRP A 678 30.65 3.59 -1.95
N ILE A 679 31.16 3.43 -3.16
CA ILE A 679 30.35 3.46 -4.39
C ILE A 679 29.31 2.33 -4.39
N GLY A 680 29.67 1.16 -3.85
CA GLY A 680 28.82 -0.04 -3.76
C GLY A 680 27.69 0.02 -2.73
N ILE A 681 27.56 1.10 -1.93
CA ILE A 681 26.48 1.22 -0.94
C ILE A 681 25.11 1.20 -1.65
N SER A 682 24.18 0.37 -1.17
CA SER A 682 22.82 0.31 -1.69
C SER A 682 22.03 1.58 -1.38
N LEU A 683 20.95 1.85 -2.14
CA LEU A 683 20.08 3.02 -1.86
C LEU A 683 19.52 2.98 -0.42
N LYS A 684 19.15 1.80 0.09
CA LYS A 684 18.66 1.61 1.46
C LYS A 684 19.72 2.01 2.49
N GLU A 685 20.97 1.62 2.28
CA GLU A 685 22.07 2.01 3.16
C GLU A 685 22.41 3.49 3.06
N LYS A 686 22.40 4.10 1.85
CA LYS A 686 22.54 5.56 1.66
C LYS A 686 21.48 6.34 2.44
N MET A 687 20.24 5.82 2.48
CA MET A 687 19.14 6.40 3.25
C MET A 687 19.35 6.30 4.77
N ALA A 688 19.96 5.21 5.23
CA ALA A 688 20.25 4.97 6.64
C ALA A 688 21.56 5.63 7.11
N PHE A 689 22.46 5.99 6.18
CA PHE A 689 23.80 6.45 6.50
C PHE A 689 23.81 7.79 7.26
N LYS A 690 24.33 7.75 8.48
CA LYS A 690 24.53 8.93 9.34
C LYS A 690 25.83 8.82 10.14
N ILE A 691 26.57 9.90 10.25
CA ILE A 691 27.71 10.06 11.17
C ILE A 691 27.42 11.24 12.08
N GLY A 692 27.46 11.02 13.40
CA GLY A 692 27.06 12.05 14.37
C GLY A 692 25.62 12.58 14.16
N GLY A 693 24.74 11.77 13.55
CA GLY A 693 23.39 12.17 13.17
C GLY A 693 23.27 13.00 11.89
N LEU A 694 24.40 13.34 11.23
CA LEU A 694 24.44 14.04 9.95
C LEU A 694 24.26 13.06 8.80
N GLY A 695 23.28 13.32 7.92
CA GLY A 695 23.12 12.57 6.65
C GLY A 695 24.04 13.11 5.55
N LEU A 696 24.09 12.41 4.42
CA LEU A 696 25.04 12.66 3.31
C LEU A 696 25.12 14.14 2.85
N ALA A 697 24.00 14.84 2.73
CA ALA A 697 24.01 16.25 2.31
C ALA A 697 24.69 17.18 3.34
N MET A 698 24.52 16.91 4.64
CA MET A 698 25.18 17.69 5.70
C MET A 698 26.66 17.34 5.81
N LEU A 699 27.01 16.07 5.56
CA LEU A 699 28.41 15.62 5.50
C LEU A 699 29.15 16.29 4.33
N ALA A 700 28.53 16.35 3.15
CA ALA A 700 29.07 17.09 2.02
C ALA A 700 29.36 18.55 2.37
N LYS A 701 28.41 19.22 3.04
CA LYS A 701 28.59 20.60 3.49
C LYS A 701 29.70 20.74 4.53
N ALA A 702 29.84 19.78 5.45
CA ALA A 702 30.92 19.76 6.44
C ALA A 702 32.30 19.57 5.78
N LEU A 703 32.37 18.87 4.65
CA LEU A 703 33.58 18.74 3.81
C LEU A 703 33.78 19.91 2.83
N GLY A 704 33.00 20.99 2.96
CA GLY A 704 33.12 22.18 2.10
C GLY A 704 32.51 22.05 0.69
N LEU A 705 31.82 20.96 0.39
CA LEU A 705 31.22 20.75 -0.94
C LEU A 705 29.90 21.51 -1.12
N ARG A 706 29.72 22.10 -2.31
CA ARG A 706 28.48 22.76 -2.74
C ARG A 706 27.80 21.94 -3.83
N LEU A 707 27.14 20.86 -3.41
CA LEU A 707 26.43 19.93 -4.30
C LEU A 707 25.11 20.56 -4.78
N LYS A 708 24.76 20.37 -6.06
CA LYS A 708 23.51 20.89 -6.65
C LYS A 708 22.31 20.05 -6.25
N ARG A 709 22.50 18.74 -6.06
CA ARG A 709 21.46 17.79 -5.65
C ARG A 709 21.86 17.05 -4.37
N ASN A 710 20.87 16.47 -3.68
CA ASN A 710 21.14 15.65 -2.51
C ASN A 710 21.86 14.35 -2.93
N PRO A 711 23.04 14.02 -2.38
CA PRO A 711 23.77 12.77 -2.67
C PRO A 711 22.93 11.50 -2.52
N ARG A 712 21.90 11.54 -1.67
CA ARG A 712 20.97 10.43 -1.51
C ARG A 712 20.25 10.06 -2.82
N ASN A 713 19.92 11.06 -3.63
CA ASN A 713 19.09 10.91 -4.83
C ASN A 713 19.87 11.15 -6.13
N SER A 714 21.16 11.46 -6.01
CA SER A 714 22.01 11.83 -7.15
C SER A 714 23.31 11.06 -7.05
N LEU A 715 23.46 10.08 -7.92
CA LEU A 715 24.61 9.17 -7.93
C LEU A 715 25.91 9.93 -8.22
N ILE A 716 25.86 10.94 -9.09
CA ILE A 716 27.02 11.79 -9.38
C ILE A 716 27.46 12.62 -8.15
N GLU A 717 26.52 13.26 -7.45
CA GLU A 717 26.82 14.05 -6.24
C GLU A 717 27.31 13.16 -5.08
N TYR A 718 26.85 11.90 -5.06
CA TYR A 718 27.32 10.88 -4.13
C TYR A 718 28.76 10.44 -4.39
N VAL A 719 29.15 10.34 -5.67
CA VAL A 719 30.52 10.02 -6.08
C VAL A 719 31.45 11.22 -5.84
N LEU A 720 31.00 12.46 -6.10
CA LEU A 720 31.74 13.68 -5.73
C LEU A 720 31.96 13.80 -4.22
N LEU A 721 30.97 13.41 -3.42
CA LEU A 721 31.16 13.28 -1.97
C LEU A 721 32.23 12.24 -1.66
N GLY A 722 32.23 11.09 -2.33
CA GLY A 722 33.30 10.09 -2.26
C GLY A 722 34.67 10.68 -2.61
N GLN A 723 34.76 11.50 -3.65
CA GLN A 723 36.00 12.12 -4.11
C GLN A 723 36.64 12.99 -3.01
N ALA A 724 35.83 13.79 -2.31
CA ALA A 724 36.31 14.55 -1.17
C ALA A 724 36.77 13.68 0.01
N ILE A 725 36.21 12.47 0.15
CA ILE A 725 36.52 11.54 1.24
C ILE A 725 37.77 10.71 0.94
N TYR A 726 37.92 10.16 -0.26
CA TYR A 726 38.98 9.19 -0.58
C TYR A 726 40.15 9.80 -1.39
N GLY A 727 39.95 10.98 -1.98
CA GLY A 727 40.94 11.65 -2.81
C GLY A 727 40.46 11.80 -4.25
N GLU A 728 40.98 12.81 -4.94
CA GLU A 728 40.62 13.07 -6.33
C GLU A 728 41.16 11.99 -7.27
N ASP A 729 42.31 11.42 -6.96
CA ASP A 729 43.00 10.44 -7.80
C ASP A 729 42.58 8.98 -7.52
N ASP A 730 41.53 8.76 -6.72
CA ASP A 730 41.09 7.39 -6.41
C ASP A 730 40.57 6.67 -7.68
N PRO A 731 41.15 5.52 -8.06
CA PRO A 731 40.84 4.84 -9.32
C PRO A 731 39.37 4.45 -9.47
N ALA A 732 38.70 4.06 -8.37
CA ALA A 732 37.30 3.63 -8.41
C ALA A 732 36.37 4.82 -8.69
N ILE A 733 36.66 5.97 -8.08
CA ILE A 733 35.92 7.22 -8.30
C ILE A 733 36.13 7.72 -9.73
N GLN A 734 37.37 7.72 -10.21
CA GLN A 734 37.69 8.17 -11.57
C GLN A 734 37.11 7.24 -12.65
N ALA A 735 37.09 5.93 -12.43
CA ALA A 735 36.41 5.00 -13.32
C ALA A 735 34.91 5.31 -13.41
N TYR A 736 34.27 5.53 -12.27
CA TYR A 736 32.83 5.81 -12.21
C TYR A 736 32.45 7.15 -12.86
N LEU A 737 33.23 8.21 -12.60
CA LEU A 737 32.98 9.53 -13.18
C LEU A 737 33.12 9.52 -14.71
N ARG A 738 34.13 8.81 -15.24
CA ARG A 738 34.30 8.63 -16.70
C ARG A 738 33.13 7.89 -17.33
N GLU A 739 32.71 6.76 -16.75
CA GLU A 739 31.57 5.98 -17.26
C GLU A 739 30.28 6.84 -17.30
N HIS A 740 30.05 7.65 -16.26
CA HIS A 740 28.89 8.54 -16.24
C HIS A 740 28.99 9.67 -17.29
N GLN A 741 30.18 10.26 -17.49
CA GLN A 741 30.39 11.27 -18.52
C GLN A 741 30.15 10.71 -19.92
N GLU A 742 30.62 9.50 -20.20
CA GLU A 742 30.39 8.80 -21.47
C GLU A 742 28.88 8.55 -21.71
N LYS A 743 28.15 8.09 -20.67
CA LYS A 743 26.69 7.87 -20.76
C LYS A 743 25.90 9.17 -20.94
N SER A 744 26.26 10.24 -20.23
CA SER A 744 25.60 11.55 -20.41
C SER A 744 25.86 12.12 -21.80
N ALA A 745 27.08 11.97 -22.34
CA ALA A 745 27.41 12.38 -23.70
C ALA A 745 26.62 11.57 -24.75
N GLN A 746 26.36 10.29 -24.53
CA GLN A 746 25.53 9.46 -25.40
C GLN A 746 24.03 9.84 -25.35
N ASN A 747 23.55 10.30 -24.19
CA ASN A 747 22.13 10.65 -23.99
C ASN A 747 21.79 12.11 -24.33
N GLY A 748 22.79 12.95 -24.67
CA GLY A 748 22.58 14.35 -25.03
C GLY A 748 22.14 15.26 -23.87
N GLU A 749 22.52 14.91 -22.63
CA GLU A 749 22.22 15.69 -21.42
C GLU A 749 23.26 16.77 -21.08
#